data_AF-A0AAV7KAB4-F1
#
_entry.id   AF-A0AAV7KAB4-F1
#
_cell.length_a   1.000
_cell.length_b   1.000
_cell.length_c   1.000
_cell.angle_alpha   90.00
_cell.angle_beta   90.00
_cell.angle_gamma   90.00
#
_symmetry.space_group_name_H-M   'P 1'
#
loop_
_entity.id
_entity.type
_entity.pdbx_description
1 polymer ?
#
loop_
_entity_poly.entity_id
_entity_poly.type
_entity_poly.pdbx_seq_one_letter_code
_entity_poly.pdbx_strand_id
1 'polypeptide(L)'
;MATIESVSPDPIGDMNSIHQDIPPAPPSLDPPISVPDTSFASQLTKSATPSAPYHPVQPTYKQPPAPQAPQQQDRSLTELTDKGDAIVKQVISGDTLLIRAQKGLNGPPTEQQITLTMIQGPKLGRRPGPRDTDSSEGTQDEPYAWASREFLRQLVIGELVQYSVEITVKNSKKIAKVMYNNENLSEKIVRAGLAKLREQPSKKGTEEYDRIVQFKEEAEALKLGMYSMVTTDSIRNVQTINQDTSTQFVDKHKGKILDGIVEQVLNGNTLRLCIPSTHQNFTAQITGIRCPSRDDPQDDPELGLRAKYAVEIRLLQRDVKIRFDGINNQVPLVTILHVRGNIAEYLIQEGFARVMQWSQKHLPDQQTRDKYKQLENAAKQKGVKIWLGAPPLSSSQSYSTDKKKYQAKVLEIVSAEQLILKTGDKQDSIQKVFLSSTRGPPRKEFESSRPTRALYDQPFFFEAREFLRKWLVGKKVSVEVDYTRPPQDQYSERICVTIIAPQGAGGGTNDNVKNVAEALIIRGLGLAIRHKGGDDLRSQHLDALMRAEGIAKDEGRGLHAKKMPDNAILKVAELSTDVSKARTFQSSLQRSGRVKAVVEYVTSGNRFRVYIPKEQILISFILTGISCPKGPGGPVQQGQEEPYGIDAINFSKEKVLQHDVSIIIYLVCGFMPL
;
A
#
# COMPACT_ATOMS: atom_id res chain seq x y z
N MET A 1 2.52 27.60 -49.70
CA MET A 1 2.92 27.34 -51.09
C MET A 1 2.76 25.88 -51.52
N ALA A 2 1.77 25.05 -51.11
CA ALA A 2 1.57 23.68 -51.67
C ALA A 2 0.39 22.89 -51.06
N THR A 3 0.05 21.76 -51.69
CA THR A 3 -0.91 20.72 -51.25
C THR A 3 -0.25 19.70 -50.31
N ILE A 4 -1.02 19.11 -49.39
CA ILE A 4 -0.63 17.92 -48.60
C ILE A 4 -1.52 16.75 -49.04
N GLU A 5 -0.91 15.64 -49.42
CA GLU A 5 -1.59 14.37 -49.70
C GLU A 5 -1.32 13.38 -48.55
N SER A 6 -2.38 12.87 -47.94
CA SER A 6 -2.31 11.78 -46.97
C SER A 6 -2.29 10.43 -47.70
N VAL A 7 -1.22 9.65 -47.52
CA VAL A 7 -1.13 8.30 -48.11
C VAL A 7 -1.97 7.32 -47.29
N SER A 8 -3.07 6.84 -47.88
CA SER A 8 -3.79 5.66 -47.41
C SER A 8 -3.08 4.38 -47.90
N PRO A 9 -3.07 3.28 -47.11
CA PRO A 9 -2.58 2.00 -47.59
C PRO A 9 -3.55 1.37 -48.60
N ASP A 10 -3.02 0.75 -49.66
CA ASP A 10 -3.80 0.07 -50.68
C ASP A 10 -4.51 -1.19 -50.13
N PRO A 11 -5.72 -1.52 -50.61
CA PRO A 11 -6.39 -2.77 -50.29
C PRO A 11 -5.75 -3.94 -51.06
N ILE A 12 -5.31 -4.96 -50.33
CA ILE A 12 -4.92 -6.26 -50.94
C ILE A 12 -6.21 -6.97 -51.36
N GLY A 13 -6.29 -7.36 -52.64
CA GLY A 13 -7.51 -7.92 -53.24
C GLY A 13 -7.79 -9.37 -52.86
N ASP A 14 -9.09 -9.72 -52.89
CA ASP A 14 -9.59 -11.07 -52.75
C ASP A 14 -9.19 -11.98 -53.93
N MET A 15 -8.81 -13.23 -53.63
CA MET A 15 -9.07 -14.37 -54.51
C MET A 15 -9.31 -15.67 -53.71
N ASN A 16 -10.55 -16.17 -53.86
CA ASN A 16 -10.96 -17.58 -53.97
C ASN A 16 -10.63 -18.60 -52.85
N SER A 17 -11.64 -18.80 -52.00
CA SER A 17 -12.37 -20.08 -51.82
C SER A 17 -11.65 -21.42 -52.06
N ILE A 18 -11.44 -22.17 -50.97
CA ILE A 18 -11.49 -23.64 -50.95
C ILE A 18 -12.38 -24.09 -49.77
N HIS A 19 -13.34 -24.98 -50.04
CA HIS A 19 -14.18 -25.66 -49.04
C HIS A 19 -13.38 -26.69 -48.23
N GLN A 20 -13.70 -26.86 -46.94
CA GLN A 20 -13.79 -28.19 -46.30
C GLN A 20 -14.47 -28.15 -44.91
N ASP A 21 -15.73 -28.61 -44.90
CA ASP A 21 -16.40 -29.53 -43.98
C ASP A 21 -16.09 -29.55 -42.47
N ILE A 22 -17.18 -29.42 -41.69
CA ILE A 22 -17.28 -29.72 -40.26
C ILE A 22 -18.08 -31.02 -40.09
N PRO A 23 -17.60 -32.01 -39.30
CA PRO A 23 -18.43 -33.03 -38.68
C PRO A 23 -18.49 -32.89 -37.13
N PRO A 24 -19.47 -33.50 -36.44
CA PRO A 24 -20.13 -32.85 -35.30
C PRO A 24 -19.90 -33.50 -33.92
N ALA A 25 -20.48 -32.86 -32.89
CA ALA A 25 -20.50 -33.36 -31.51
C ALA A 25 -21.41 -34.60 -31.32
N PRO A 26 -21.10 -35.52 -30.39
CA PRO A 26 -21.89 -36.73 -30.14
C PRO A 26 -23.15 -36.48 -29.27
N PRO A 27 -24.16 -37.37 -29.33
CA PRO A 27 -25.50 -37.15 -28.79
C PRO A 27 -25.73 -37.65 -27.34
N SER A 28 -26.84 -37.21 -26.76
CA SER A 28 -27.37 -37.59 -25.44
C SER A 28 -28.56 -38.57 -25.52
N LEU A 29 -28.55 -39.59 -24.65
CA LEU A 29 -29.61 -40.57 -24.32
C LEU A 29 -29.25 -41.19 -22.94
N ASP A 30 -30.10 -41.79 -22.08
CA ASP A 30 -31.55 -41.71 -21.77
C ASP A 30 -31.84 -42.67 -20.57
N PRO A 31 -33.01 -42.68 -19.88
CA PRO A 31 -33.89 -41.58 -19.43
C PRO A 31 -34.29 -41.83 -17.92
N PRO A 32 -35.54 -41.75 -17.36
CA PRO A 32 -35.73 -41.38 -15.94
C PRO A 32 -36.30 -42.46 -15.00
N ILE A 33 -36.27 -42.21 -13.69
CA ILE A 33 -37.04 -42.94 -12.66
C ILE A 33 -37.90 -41.94 -11.85
N SER A 34 -39.03 -42.42 -11.34
CA SER A 34 -40.27 -41.65 -11.23
C SER A 34 -40.93 -41.68 -9.83
N VAL A 35 -41.26 -40.47 -9.30
CA VAL A 35 -42.38 -40.13 -8.36
C VAL A 35 -42.45 -40.86 -6.98
N PRO A 36 -43.24 -40.41 -5.96
CA PRO A 36 -44.44 -39.54 -6.03
C PRO A 36 -44.51 -38.29 -5.14
N ASP A 37 -45.41 -37.40 -5.58
CA ASP A 37 -45.95 -36.23 -4.90
C ASP A 37 -46.82 -36.57 -3.68
N THR A 38 -47.00 -35.57 -2.80
CA THR A 38 -48.32 -35.30 -2.20
C THR A 38 -48.59 -33.80 -2.16
N SER A 39 -49.68 -33.36 -2.81
CA SER A 39 -50.19 -32.00 -2.76
C SER A 39 -51.69 -31.97 -2.43
N PHE A 40 -52.09 -31.14 -1.46
CA PHE A 40 -53.44 -30.58 -1.31
C PHE A 40 -53.21 -29.13 -0.79
N ALA A 41 -53.55 -28.06 -1.50
CA ALA A 41 -54.91 -27.55 -1.79
C ALA A 41 -55.65 -27.15 -0.48
N SER A 42 -56.27 -25.98 -0.32
CA SER A 42 -56.82 -25.05 -1.32
C SER A 42 -57.28 -23.68 -0.74
N GLN A 43 -57.34 -22.62 -1.56
CA GLN A 43 -58.36 -21.53 -1.56
C GLN A 43 -58.38 -20.52 -0.36
N LEU A 44 -58.91 -19.27 -0.43
CA LEU A 44 -59.62 -18.47 -1.46
C LEU A 44 -59.45 -16.92 -1.20
N THR A 45 -59.03 -16.17 -2.22
CA THR A 45 -59.38 -14.77 -2.65
C THR A 45 -59.86 -13.61 -1.73
N LYS A 46 -59.45 -12.38 -2.14
CA LYS A 46 -60.16 -11.05 -2.10
C LYS A 46 -60.34 -10.37 -0.71
N SER A 47 -60.52 -9.05 -0.56
CA SER A 47 -60.14 -7.82 -1.32
C SER A 47 -60.60 -6.55 -0.56
N ALA A 48 -60.04 -5.38 -0.87
CA ALA A 48 -60.56 -4.00 -0.60
C ALA A 48 -60.18 -3.28 0.73
N THR A 49 -60.44 -1.97 0.71
CA THR A 49 -59.72 -0.85 1.37
C THR A 49 -60.51 -0.22 2.58
N PRO A 50 -60.07 0.89 3.24
CA PRO A 50 -60.19 1.01 4.70
C PRO A 50 -61.25 2.00 5.22
N SER A 51 -61.51 1.94 6.53
CA SER A 51 -62.15 3.03 7.30
C SER A 51 -61.81 2.98 8.80
N ALA A 52 -61.53 4.14 9.39
CA ALA A 52 -61.62 4.42 10.84
C ALA A 52 -63.11 4.68 11.23
N PRO A 53 -63.55 4.94 12.50
CA PRO A 53 -62.76 5.43 13.65
C PRO A 53 -63.21 5.00 15.09
N TYR A 54 -62.65 5.69 16.09
CA TYR A 54 -63.19 6.02 17.44
C TYR A 54 -63.07 5.03 18.62
N HIS A 55 -62.73 5.59 19.79
CA HIS A 55 -62.68 4.96 21.12
C HIS A 55 -64.03 5.01 21.84
N PRO A 56 -64.23 4.16 22.88
CA PRO A 56 -64.29 4.74 24.23
C PRO A 56 -63.53 3.95 25.33
N VAL A 57 -63.49 4.54 26.52
CA VAL A 57 -62.62 4.26 27.69
C VAL A 57 -63.15 3.15 28.61
N GLN A 58 -62.27 2.36 29.23
CA GLN A 58 -62.52 1.62 30.49
C GLN A 58 -61.24 1.53 31.37
N PRO A 59 -61.34 1.24 32.69
CA PRO A 59 -60.58 1.98 33.71
C PRO A 59 -59.24 1.37 34.17
N THR A 60 -58.38 2.25 34.70
CA THR A 60 -57.08 1.90 35.29
C THR A 60 -57.20 1.25 36.68
N TYR A 61 -56.82 -0.03 36.77
CA TYR A 61 -56.36 -0.63 38.01
C TYR A 61 -54.83 -0.54 38.10
N LYS A 62 -54.30 0.10 39.14
CA LYS A 62 -52.85 0.11 39.43
C LYS A 62 -52.45 -1.26 39.99
N GLN A 63 -51.69 -2.05 39.22
CA GLN A 63 -50.92 -3.14 39.80
C GLN A 63 -49.74 -2.55 40.62
N PRO A 64 -49.41 -3.10 41.80
CA PRO A 64 -48.15 -2.78 42.46
C PRO A 64 -46.97 -3.28 41.61
N PRO A 65 -45.83 -2.58 41.60
CA PRO A 65 -44.68 -3.01 40.80
C PRO A 65 -44.17 -4.36 41.29
N ALA A 66 -43.92 -5.28 40.35
CA ALA A 66 -43.25 -6.53 40.64
C ALA A 66 -41.87 -6.28 41.27
N PRO A 67 -41.40 -7.12 42.21
CA PRO A 67 -40.07 -6.98 42.79
C PRO A 67 -39.03 -7.08 41.67
N GLN A 68 -38.25 -6.01 41.49
CA GLN A 68 -37.19 -5.97 40.49
C GLN A 68 -36.14 -7.02 40.84
N ALA A 69 -35.87 -7.93 39.90
CA ALA A 69 -34.68 -8.77 39.99
C ALA A 69 -33.45 -7.85 40.09
N PRO A 70 -32.46 -8.15 40.97
CA PRO A 70 -31.33 -7.27 41.18
C PRO A 70 -30.57 -7.06 39.86
N GLN A 71 -30.55 -5.81 39.40
CA GLN A 71 -29.79 -5.43 38.22
C GLN A 71 -28.31 -5.77 38.46
N GLN A 72 -27.77 -6.69 37.65
CA GLN A 72 -26.33 -6.92 37.62
C GLN A 72 -25.67 -5.65 37.08
N GLN A 73 -25.13 -4.83 37.97
CA GLN A 73 -24.28 -3.70 37.61
C GLN A 73 -23.13 -4.20 36.72
N ASP A 74 -22.91 -3.56 35.58
CA ASP A 74 -21.79 -3.86 34.70
C ASP A 74 -20.47 -3.59 35.46
N ARG A 75 -19.85 -4.66 35.97
CA ARG A 75 -18.63 -4.60 36.79
C ARG A 75 -17.36 -4.23 36.01
N SER A 76 -17.47 -3.92 34.72
CA SER A 76 -16.31 -3.57 33.90
C SER A 76 -15.77 -2.18 34.21
N LEU A 77 -14.93 -2.12 35.24
CA LEU A 77 -14.22 -0.91 35.66
C LEU A 77 -13.40 -0.31 34.49
N THR A 78 -13.53 1.01 34.34
CA THR A 78 -12.76 1.81 33.38
C THR A 78 -11.47 2.38 33.97
N GLU A 79 -11.38 2.44 35.30
CA GLU A 79 -10.19 2.85 36.05
C GLU A 79 -9.87 1.86 37.17
N LEU A 80 -8.59 1.70 37.48
CA LEU A 80 -8.13 0.84 38.58
C LEU A 80 -8.21 1.57 39.92
N THR A 81 -8.88 0.95 40.87
CA THR A 81 -9.05 1.39 42.26
C THR A 81 -8.06 0.65 43.18
N ASP A 82 -8.31 0.62 44.49
CA ASP A 82 -7.58 -0.25 45.43
C ASP A 82 -8.22 -1.65 45.60
N LYS A 83 -9.40 -1.90 45.02
CA LYS A 83 -10.02 -3.23 44.98
C LYS A 83 -10.99 -3.38 43.82
N GLY A 84 -10.86 -4.46 43.04
CA GLY A 84 -11.80 -4.76 41.95
C GLY A 84 -11.37 -5.93 41.06
N ASP A 85 -12.02 -6.03 39.91
CA ASP A 85 -11.70 -7.00 38.86
C ASP A 85 -10.80 -6.34 37.80
N ALA A 86 -9.65 -6.94 37.47
CA ALA A 86 -8.71 -6.43 36.47
C ALA A 86 -8.13 -7.55 35.60
N ILE A 87 -7.64 -7.20 34.40
CA ILE A 87 -7.03 -8.16 33.47
C ILE A 87 -5.51 -8.13 33.64
N VAL A 88 -4.87 -9.30 33.77
CA VAL A 88 -3.40 -9.37 33.81
C VAL A 88 -2.84 -9.07 32.41
N LYS A 89 -2.13 -7.95 32.28
CA LYS A 89 -1.46 -7.55 31.04
C LYS A 89 -0.12 -8.26 30.87
N GLN A 90 0.66 -8.37 31.94
CA GLN A 90 2.02 -8.90 31.94
C GLN A 90 2.42 -9.47 33.31
N VAL A 91 3.17 -10.57 33.34
CA VAL A 91 3.88 -11.11 34.50
C VAL A 91 5.34 -10.62 34.47
N ILE A 92 5.72 -9.80 35.45
CA ILE A 92 7.05 -9.18 35.53
C ILE A 92 8.05 -10.13 36.20
N SER A 93 7.63 -10.80 37.27
CA SER A 93 8.38 -11.78 38.05
C SER A 93 7.40 -12.72 38.76
N GLY A 94 7.91 -13.76 39.43
CA GLY A 94 7.12 -14.70 40.25
C GLY A 94 6.30 -14.10 41.39
N ASP A 95 6.44 -12.80 41.66
CA ASP A 95 5.70 -12.08 42.69
C ASP A 95 5.05 -10.80 42.17
N THR A 96 5.15 -10.46 40.88
CA THR A 96 4.78 -9.12 40.40
C THR A 96 4.06 -9.17 39.06
N LEU A 97 2.87 -8.58 39.03
CA LEU A 97 1.97 -8.50 37.87
C LEU A 97 1.78 -7.04 37.45
N LEU A 98 1.60 -6.82 36.15
CA LEU A 98 1.02 -5.61 35.59
C LEU A 98 -0.44 -5.92 35.25
N ILE A 99 -1.37 -5.31 35.96
CA ILE A 99 -2.81 -5.42 35.71
C ILE A 99 -3.31 -4.18 34.95
N ARG A 100 -4.40 -4.33 34.21
CA ARG A 100 -5.09 -3.24 33.51
C ARG A 100 -6.60 -3.24 33.76
N ALA A 101 -7.23 -2.07 33.67
CA ALA A 101 -8.68 -1.97 33.64
C ALA A 101 -9.28 -2.71 32.44
N GLN A 102 -10.54 -3.15 32.55
CA GLN A 102 -11.19 -3.97 31.52
C GLN A 102 -11.47 -3.15 30.25
N LYS A 103 -12.07 -1.98 30.44
CA LYS A 103 -12.37 -0.96 29.42
C LYS A 103 -11.43 0.23 29.60
N GLY A 104 -11.19 1.00 28.54
CA GLY A 104 -10.51 2.30 28.59
C GLY A 104 -11.50 3.39 28.18
N LEU A 105 -11.49 4.53 28.88
CA LEU A 105 -12.54 5.56 28.69
C LEU A 105 -12.36 6.33 27.37
N ASN A 106 -11.12 6.64 27.00
CA ASN A 106 -10.75 7.38 25.77
C ASN A 106 -9.33 7.01 25.26
N GLY A 107 -8.88 5.77 25.46
CA GLY A 107 -7.53 5.36 25.08
C GLY A 107 -7.15 3.98 25.61
N PRO A 108 -5.85 3.62 25.67
CA PRO A 108 -5.38 2.48 26.43
C PRO A 108 -5.92 2.54 27.88
N PRO A 109 -6.45 1.44 28.45
CA PRO A 109 -6.91 1.40 29.84
C PRO A 109 -5.79 1.74 30.82
N THR A 110 -6.16 2.16 32.03
CA THR A 110 -5.20 2.38 33.11
C THR A 110 -4.49 1.08 33.50
N GLU A 111 -3.20 1.19 33.81
CA GLU A 111 -2.32 0.07 34.14
C GLU A 111 -1.69 0.30 35.52
N GLN A 112 -1.63 -0.74 36.34
CA GLN A 112 -1.04 -0.71 37.68
C GLN A 112 -0.15 -1.93 37.87
N GLN A 113 1.11 -1.69 38.27
CA GLN A 113 1.96 -2.76 38.76
C GLN A 113 1.59 -3.10 40.21
N ILE A 114 1.34 -4.38 40.49
CA ILE A 114 1.06 -4.92 41.82
C ILE A 114 2.05 -6.03 42.14
N THR A 115 2.53 -6.06 43.38
CA THR A 115 3.31 -7.18 43.93
C THR A 115 2.40 -8.03 44.83
N LEU A 116 2.47 -9.34 44.68
CA LEU A 116 1.71 -10.32 45.45
C LEU A 116 2.08 -10.23 46.94
N THR A 117 1.06 -10.18 47.80
CA THR A 117 1.26 -10.09 49.25
C THR A 117 1.88 -11.36 49.81
N MET A 118 2.48 -11.26 51.00
CA MET A 118 3.12 -12.34 51.76
C MET A 118 4.29 -13.10 51.11
N ILE A 119 4.70 -12.79 49.88
CA ILE A 119 5.73 -13.58 49.17
C ILE A 119 6.86 -12.72 48.58
N GLN A 120 7.91 -13.40 48.14
CA GLN A 120 8.94 -12.85 47.26
C GLN A 120 9.34 -13.92 46.23
N GLY A 121 9.34 -13.54 44.95
CA GLY A 121 9.73 -14.40 43.85
C GLY A 121 11.23 -14.30 43.55
N PRO A 122 11.85 -15.37 43.00
CA PRO A 122 13.19 -15.29 42.44
C PRO A 122 13.23 -14.32 41.25
N LYS A 123 14.28 -13.49 41.17
CA LYS A 123 14.40 -12.40 40.20
C LYS A 123 14.92 -12.88 38.84
N LEU A 124 14.26 -12.44 37.77
CA LEU A 124 14.79 -12.58 36.42
C LEU A 124 16.00 -11.67 36.19
N GLY A 125 16.91 -12.15 35.35
CA GLY A 125 18.08 -11.44 34.88
C GLY A 125 17.75 -10.20 34.05
N ARG A 126 18.68 -9.24 34.03
CA ARG A 126 18.52 -7.95 33.38
C ARG A 126 19.67 -7.73 32.41
N ARG A 127 19.35 -7.26 31.21
CA ARG A 127 20.38 -6.75 30.29
C ARG A 127 20.96 -5.44 30.83
N PRO A 128 22.24 -5.11 30.51
CA PRO A 128 22.81 -3.80 30.84
C PRO A 128 21.94 -2.68 30.31
N GLY A 129 21.59 -1.74 31.18
CA GLY A 129 20.90 -0.50 30.82
C GLY A 129 21.88 0.63 30.52
N PRO A 130 21.47 1.71 29.82
CA PRO A 130 22.32 2.87 29.53
C PRO A 130 22.80 3.68 30.75
N ARG A 131 22.49 3.23 31.98
CA ARG A 131 22.85 3.85 33.26
C ARG A 131 23.69 2.92 34.15
N ASP A 132 23.96 1.69 33.72
CA ASP A 132 24.73 0.73 34.50
C ASP A 132 26.22 0.96 34.16
N THR A 133 26.87 1.85 34.92
CA THR A 133 28.23 2.35 34.61
C THR A 133 29.35 1.35 34.86
N ASP A 134 29.11 0.35 35.71
CA ASP A 134 30.14 -0.58 36.21
C ASP A 134 29.97 -2.05 35.75
N SER A 135 28.98 -2.35 34.90
CA SER A 135 28.72 -3.73 34.46
C SER A 135 28.40 -3.80 32.96
N SER A 136 29.41 -4.12 32.15
CA SER A 136 29.26 -4.48 30.73
C SER A 136 28.48 -5.77 30.51
N GLU A 137 28.39 -6.62 31.54
CA GLU A 137 27.61 -7.86 31.56
C GLU A 137 26.32 -7.67 32.38
N GLY A 138 25.22 -8.22 31.89
CA GLY A 138 23.92 -8.15 32.57
C GLY A 138 23.82 -9.10 33.77
N THR A 139 22.80 -8.92 34.61
CA THR A 139 22.54 -9.88 35.69
C THR A 139 21.91 -11.16 35.15
N GLN A 140 22.33 -12.31 35.66
CA GLN A 140 21.70 -13.61 35.37
C GLN A 140 20.36 -13.75 36.12
N ASP A 141 19.57 -14.77 35.74
CA ASP A 141 18.39 -15.20 36.50
C ASP A 141 18.82 -15.75 37.88
N GLU A 142 18.10 -15.40 38.95
CA GLU A 142 18.15 -16.17 40.20
C GLU A 142 17.59 -17.60 39.95
N PRO A 143 18.04 -18.63 40.68
CA PRO A 143 17.52 -20.00 40.53
C PRO A 143 15.98 -20.05 40.53
N TYR A 144 15.41 -20.75 39.56
CA TYR A 144 13.98 -20.91 39.33
C TYR A 144 13.19 -19.64 38.98
N ALA A 145 13.84 -18.48 38.75
CA ALA A 145 13.17 -17.24 38.35
C ALA A 145 12.30 -17.39 37.09
N TRP A 146 12.80 -18.13 36.09
CA TRP A 146 12.03 -18.41 34.87
C TRP A 146 10.83 -19.30 35.13
N ALA A 147 11.02 -20.45 35.79
CA ALA A 147 9.94 -21.38 36.11
C ALA A 147 8.83 -20.69 36.94
N SER A 148 9.23 -19.86 37.91
CA SER A 148 8.35 -19.05 38.74
C SER A 148 7.51 -18.04 37.92
N ARG A 149 8.15 -17.33 36.99
CA ARG A 149 7.46 -16.38 36.11
C ARG A 149 6.58 -17.09 35.07
N GLU A 150 7.01 -18.22 34.51
CA GLU A 150 6.23 -19.00 33.55
C GLU A 150 5.02 -19.68 34.20
N PHE A 151 5.12 -20.15 35.44
CA PHE A 151 3.99 -20.67 36.20
C PHE A 151 2.85 -19.64 36.31
N LEU A 152 3.17 -18.40 36.71
CA LEU A 152 2.17 -17.32 36.72
C LEU A 152 1.71 -16.93 35.31
N ARG A 153 2.62 -16.90 34.32
CA ARG A 153 2.26 -16.57 32.94
C ARG A 153 1.22 -17.54 32.39
N GLN A 154 1.49 -18.83 32.46
CA GLN A 154 0.57 -19.88 31.97
C GLN A 154 -0.75 -19.89 32.74
N LEU A 155 -0.74 -19.53 34.02
CA LEU A 155 -1.95 -19.52 34.85
C LEU A 155 -2.86 -18.30 34.64
N VAL A 156 -2.30 -17.08 34.47
CA VAL A 156 -3.11 -15.84 34.51
C VAL A 156 -2.90 -14.86 33.35
N ILE A 157 -2.07 -15.12 32.33
CA ILE A 157 -1.81 -14.09 31.29
C ILE A 157 -3.06 -13.79 30.44
N GLY A 158 -3.57 -12.56 30.55
CA GLY A 158 -4.81 -12.15 29.90
C GLY A 158 -6.10 -12.54 30.61
N GLU A 159 -6.00 -13.26 31.73
CA GLU A 159 -7.14 -13.67 32.55
C GLU A 159 -7.66 -12.50 33.40
N LEU A 160 -8.93 -12.62 33.82
CA LEU A 160 -9.55 -11.72 34.78
C LEU A 160 -9.24 -12.19 36.21
N VAL A 161 -8.67 -11.30 37.01
CA VAL A 161 -8.32 -11.55 38.41
C VAL A 161 -8.98 -10.52 39.33
N GLN A 162 -9.32 -10.97 40.53
CA GLN A 162 -9.76 -10.11 41.63
C GLN A 162 -8.54 -9.66 42.43
N TYR A 163 -8.38 -8.36 42.64
CA TYR A 163 -7.28 -7.83 43.47
C TYR A 163 -7.81 -6.94 44.58
N SER A 164 -7.08 -6.93 45.70
CA SER A 164 -7.25 -5.95 46.78
C SER A 164 -5.88 -5.50 47.28
N VAL A 165 -5.60 -4.22 47.14
CA VAL A 165 -4.39 -3.54 47.61
C VAL A 165 -4.42 -3.50 49.13
N GLU A 166 -3.36 -4.00 49.75
CA GLU A 166 -3.21 -4.05 51.21
C GLU A 166 -2.23 -2.99 51.72
N ILE A 167 -1.17 -2.71 50.95
CA ILE A 167 -0.11 -1.77 51.32
C ILE A 167 0.29 -0.95 50.10
N THR A 168 0.20 0.37 50.21
CA THR A 168 0.83 1.30 49.25
C THR A 168 2.14 1.80 49.85
N VAL A 169 3.25 1.38 49.25
CA VAL A 169 4.61 1.74 49.68
C VAL A 169 5.04 3.05 49.01
N LYS A 170 5.98 3.78 49.63
CA LYS A 170 6.67 4.93 49.02
C LYS A 170 7.09 4.59 47.57
N ASN A 171 6.90 5.54 46.65
CA ASN A 171 7.06 5.41 45.19
C ASN A 171 5.96 4.56 44.49
N SER A 172 4.71 4.64 44.99
CA SER A 172 3.50 4.09 44.33
C SER A 172 3.51 2.59 44.05
N LYS A 173 4.37 1.82 44.74
CA LYS A 173 4.35 0.35 44.68
C LYS A 173 3.19 -0.17 45.52
N LYS A 174 2.22 -0.83 44.88
CA LYS A 174 1.09 -1.46 45.55
C LYS A 174 1.39 -2.94 45.81
N ILE A 175 1.27 -3.37 47.05
CA ILE A 175 1.26 -4.79 47.45
C ILE A 175 -0.21 -5.19 47.60
N ALA A 176 -0.61 -6.27 46.94
CA ALA A 176 -2.00 -6.70 46.84
C ALA A 176 -2.16 -8.21 47.04
N LYS A 177 -3.28 -8.59 47.64
CA LYS A 177 -3.83 -9.95 47.51
C LYS A 177 -4.47 -10.08 46.13
N VAL A 178 -4.23 -11.18 45.43
CA VAL A 178 -4.78 -11.45 44.09
C VAL A 178 -5.40 -12.85 44.08
N MET A 179 -6.66 -12.91 43.67
CA MET A 179 -7.46 -14.12 43.56
C MET A 179 -7.74 -14.45 42.10
N TYR A 180 -7.57 -15.71 41.72
CA TYR A 180 -7.94 -16.26 40.43
C TYR A 180 -8.70 -17.58 40.66
N ASN A 181 -9.88 -17.74 40.06
CA ASN A 181 -10.78 -18.89 40.26
C ASN A 181 -11.00 -19.24 41.76
N ASN A 182 -11.25 -18.21 42.59
CA ASN A 182 -11.41 -18.28 44.04
C ASN A 182 -10.17 -18.76 44.85
N GLU A 183 -9.01 -18.92 44.22
CA GLU A 183 -7.75 -19.27 44.89
C GLU A 183 -6.78 -18.08 44.94
N ASN A 184 -6.01 -17.98 46.02
CA ASN A 184 -5.01 -16.92 46.23
C ASN A 184 -3.73 -17.24 45.44
N LEU A 185 -3.27 -16.33 44.57
CA LEU A 185 -2.06 -16.55 43.77
C LEU A 185 -0.80 -16.69 44.62
N SER A 186 -0.71 -15.98 45.76
CA SER A 186 0.41 -16.12 46.71
C SER A 186 0.47 -17.54 47.29
N GLU A 187 -0.69 -18.12 47.62
CA GLU A 187 -0.80 -19.49 48.13
C GLU A 187 -0.42 -20.52 47.05
N LYS A 188 -0.95 -20.38 45.82
CA LYS A 188 -0.62 -21.28 44.68
C LYS A 188 0.87 -21.35 44.38
N ILE A 189 1.56 -20.21 44.28
CA ILE A 189 2.96 -20.20 43.85
C ILE A 189 3.93 -20.66 44.95
N VAL A 190 3.60 -20.43 46.22
CA VAL A 190 4.36 -20.99 47.35
C VAL A 190 4.17 -22.50 47.42
N ARG A 191 2.94 -23.00 47.24
CA ARG A 191 2.65 -24.46 47.17
C ARG A 191 3.42 -25.16 46.05
N ALA A 192 3.71 -24.46 44.95
CA ALA A 192 4.54 -24.96 43.86
C ALA A 192 6.06 -24.91 44.13
N GLY A 193 6.50 -24.36 45.27
CA GLY A 193 7.91 -24.13 45.58
C GLY A 193 8.58 -23.07 44.70
N LEU A 194 7.80 -22.13 44.15
CA LEU A 194 8.29 -21.14 43.16
C LEU A 194 8.35 -19.70 43.69
N ALA A 195 7.95 -19.46 44.93
CA ALA A 195 8.24 -18.24 45.67
C ALA A 195 8.47 -18.56 47.14
N LYS A 196 9.25 -17.72 47.83
CA LYS A 196 9.45 -17.85 49.28
C LYS A 196 8.45 -16.99 50.05
N LEU A 197 8.05 -17.44 51.23
CA LEU A 197 7.36 -16.62 52.22
C LEU A 197 8.21 -15.38 52.56
N ARG A 198 7.56 -14.21 52.56
CA ARG A 198 8.13 -12.95 53.05
C ARG A 198 7.40 -12.57 54.33
N GLU A 199 8.13 -12.55 55.44
CA GLU A 199 7.56 -12.19 56.73
C GLU A 199 6.95 -10.78 56.72
N GLN A 200 5.72 -10.69 57.23
CA GLN A 200 5.01 -9.45 57.50
C GLN A 200 4.43 -9.55 58.92
N PRO A 201 5.01 -8.85 59.93
CA PRO A 201 4.58 -8.99 61.32
C PRO A 201 3.08 -8.72 61.55
N SER A 202 2.50 -7.80 60.77
CA SER A 202 1.06 -7.44 60.81
C SER A 202 0.10 -8.51 60.28
N LYS A 203 0.61 -9.56 59.63
CA LYS A 203 -0.19 -10.66 59.05
C LYS A 203 0.00 -11.98 59.80
N LYS A 204 0.95 -12.09 60.73
CA LYS A 204 1.24 -13.31 61.48
C LYS A 204 0.03 -13.71 62.36
N GLY A 205 -0.36 -14.99 62.33
CA GLY A 205 -1.55 -15.49 63.04
C GLY A 205 -2.88 -15.16 62.35
N THR A 206 -2.85 -14.85 61.05
CA THR A 206 -4.05 -14.86 60.19
C THR A 206 -4.10 -16.18 59.44
N GLU A 207 -5.30 -16.71 59.19
CA GLU A 207 -5.47 -17.98 58.44
C GLU A 207 -4.75 -17.98 57.09
N GLU A 208 -4.67 -16.82 56.43
CA GLU A 208 -3.96 -16.64 55.16
C GLU A 208 -2.44 -16.83 55.31
N TYR A 209 -1.87 -16.30 56.40
CA TYR A 209 -0.45 -16.47 56.72
C TYR A 209 -0.17 -17.95 57.03
N ASP A 210 -1.00 -18.57 57.86
CA ASP A 210 -0.79 -19.93 58.34
C ASP A 210 -0.92 -20.96 57.20
N ARG A 211 -1.86 -20.76 56.25
CA ARG A 211 -1.92 -21.56 55.01
C ARG A 211 -0.67 -21.40 54.14
N ILE A 212 -0.12 -20.19 54.00
CA ILE A 212 1.12 -19.99 53.23
C ILE A 212 2.32 -20.65 53.92
N VAL A 213 2.38 -20.65 55.26
CA VAL A 213 3.39 -21.40 56.02
C VAL A 213 3.25 -22.91 55.75
N GLN A 214 2.04 -23.47 55.87
CA GLN A 214 1.79 -24.88 55.57
C GLN A 214 2.21 -25.25 54.14
N PHE A 215 1.83 -24.45 53.14
CA PHE A 215 2.19 -24.72 51.75
C PHE A 215 3.69 -24.58 51.46
N LYS A 216 4.39 -23.72 52.21
CA LYS A 216 5.85 -23.60 52.18
C LYS A 216 6.51 -24.86 52.76
N GLU A 217 6.04 -25.35 53.91
CA GLU A 217 6.53 -26.59 54.53
C GLU A 217 6.26 -27.83 53.67
N GLU A 218 5.09 -27.92 53.03
CA GLU A 218 4.78 -28.96 52.04
C GLU A 218 5.75 -28.91 50.84
N ALA A 219 6.03 -27.72 50.31
CA ALA A 219 6.97 -27.55 49.19
C ALA A 219 8.43 -27.85 49.58
N GLU A 220 8.84 -27.54 50.81
CA GLU A 220 10.15 -27.91 51.36
C GLU A 220 10.28 -29.43 51.56
N ALA A 221 9.28 -30.08 52.15
CA ALA A 221 9.26 -31.53 52.36
C ALA A 221 9.28 -32.31 51.03
N LEU A 222 8.55 -31.84 50.03
CA LEU A 222 8.53 -32.40 48.67
C LEU A 222 9.72 -31.95 47.80
N LYS A 223 10.58 -31.06 48.30
CA LYS A 223 11.74 -30.48 47.57
C LYS A 223 11.34 -29.90 46.21
N LEU A 224 10.30 -29.09 46.17
CA LEU A 224 9.78 -28.48 44.94
C LEU A 224 10.50 -27.17 44.58
N GLY A 225 10.73 -26.94 43.28
CA GLY A 225 11.24 -25.67 42.75
C GLY A 225 12.50 -25.19 43.46
N MET A 226 12.43 -24.01 44.09
CA MET A 226 13.54 -23.36 44.79
C MET A 226 14.00 -24.09 46.07
N TYR A 227 13.26 -25.10 46.53
CA TYR A 227 13.64 -25.99 47.64
C TYR A 227 14.29 -27.30 47.17
N SER A 228 14.38 -27.51 45.86
CA SER A 228 15.16 -28.61 45.26
C SER A 228 16.66 -28.27 45.20
N MET A 229 17.49 -29.25 44.86
CA MET A 229 18.91 -29.01 44.61
C MET A 229 19.07 -28.12 43.36
N VAL A 230 19.80 -27.02 43.48
CA VAL A 230 20.12 -26.15 42.34
C VAL A 230 21.01 -26.90 41.35
N THR A 231 20.60 -26.93 40.09
CA THR A 231 21.29 -27.55 38.96
C THR A 231 21.60 -26.51 37.89
N THR A 232 22.28 -26.91 36.80
CA THR A 232 22.48 -26.05 35.62
C THR A 232 21.17 -25.56 35.02
N ASP A 233 20.12 -26.37 35.11
CA ASP A 233 18.83 -26.10 34.46
C ASP A 233 17.94 -25.17 35.32
N SER A 234 18.32 -24.94 36.58
CA SER A 234 17.68 -23.98 37.47
C SER A 234 17.89 -22.52 37.05
N ILE A 235 18.90 -22.23 36.22
CA ILE A 235 19.24 -20.89 35.70
C ILE A 235 19.31 -20.95 34.18
N ARG A 236 18.57 -20.09 33.47
CA ARG A 236 18.60 -20.09 32.01
C ARG A 236 19.91 -19.52 31.46
N ASN A 237 20.49 -20.21 30.48
CA ASN A 237 21.46 -19.62 29.56
C ASN A 237 20.75 -18.74 28.51
N VAL A 238 20.48 -17.48 28.86
CA VAL A 238 19.75 -16.54 27.98
C VAL A 238 20.66 -16.01 26.87
N GLN A 239 20.50 -16.56 25.67
CA GLN A 239 21.22 -16.11 24.48
C GLN A 239 20.48 -14.96 23.79
N THR A 240 21.21 -13.95 23.30
CA THR A 240 20.63 -12.89 22.47
C THR A 240 21.17 -12.99 21.05
N ILE A 241 20.27 -13.14 20.08
CA ILE A 241 20.63 -13.12 18.66
C ILE A 241 20.79 -11.65 18.27
N ASN A 242 22.04 -11.25 18.11
CA ASN A 242 22.46 -9.91 17.70
C ASN A 242 22.46 -9.77 16.17
N GLN A 243 22.64 -8.55 15.67
CA GLN A 243 22.62 -8.24 14.23
C GLN A 243 23.58 -9.11 13.41
N ASP A 244 24.78 -9.42 13.93
CA ASP A 244 25.79 -10.21 13.22
C ASP A 244 25.42 -11.69 13.07
N THR A 245 24.69 -12.25 14.05
CA THR A 245 24.27 -13.67 14.06
C THR A 245 22.89 -13.88 13.44
N SER A 246 22.12 -12.81 13.29
CA SER A 246 20.74 -12.81 12.81
C SER A 246 20.57 -13.47 11.43
N THR A 247 21.46 -13.18 10.47
CA THR A 247 21.40 -13.77 9.12
C THR A 247 21.54 -15.30 9.15
N GLN A 248 22.58 -15.80 9.81
CA GLN A 248 22.82 -17.24 9.94
C GLN A 248 21.68 -17.95 10.68
N PHE A 249 21.13 -17.30 11.71
CA PHE A 249 19.99 -17.80 12.45
C PHE A 249 18.73 -17.90 11.59
N VAL A 250 18.40 -16.84 10.84
CA VAL A 250 17.26 -16.84 9.91
C VAL A 250 17.45 -17.90 8.84
N ASP A 251 18.61 -18.02 8.20
CA ASP A 251 18.83 -18.99 7.13
C ASP A 251 18.71 -20.45 7.62
N LYS A 252 19.17 -20.76 8.85
CA LYS A 252 18.99 -22.06 9.50
C LYS A 252 17.51 -22.40 9.77
N HIS A 253 16.68 -21.40 10.04
CA HIS A 253 15.29 -21.56 10.46
C HIS A 253 14.23 -21.13 9.41
N LYS A 254 14.67 -20.66 8.24
CA LYS A 254 13.82 -20.15 7.16
C LYS A 254 12.75 -21.15 6.72
N GLY A 255 11.51 -20.69 6.61
CA GLY A 255 10.34 -21.49 6.29
C GLY A 255 9.84 -22.40 7.44
N LYS A 256 10.66 -22.66 8.47
CA LYS A 256 10.27 -23.48 9.62
C LYS A 256 9.39 -22.66 10.56
N ILE A 257 8.54 -23.38 11.30
CA ILE A 257 7.70 -22.84 12.36
C ILE A 257 8.28 -23.33 13.70
N LEU A 258 8.57 -22.40 14.60
CA LEU A 258 9.04 -22.69 15.96
C LEU A 258 8.02 -22.20 17.00
N ASP A 259 8.05 -22.80 18.18
CA ASP A 259 7.37 -22.27 19.37
C ASP A 259 8.11 -21.04 19.91
N GLY A 260 7.34 -20.06 20.35
CA GLY A 260 7.85 -18.78 20.81
C GLY A 260 6.94 -18.09 21.83
N ILE A 261 7.52 -17.16 22.59
CA ILE A 261 6.80 -16.26 23.51
C ILE A 261 7.10 -14.82 23.08
N VAL A 262 6.07 -13.96 23.01
CA VAL A 262 6.27 -12.53 22.75
C VAL A 262 6.65 -11.80 24.03
N GLU A 263 7.95 -11.66 24.27
CA GLU A 263 8.49 -11.02 25.47
C GLU A 263 8.23 -9.51 25.54
N GLN A 264 8.18 -8.83 24.40
CA GLN A 264 7.95 -7.37 24.34
C GLN A 264 7.30 -6.96 23.02
N VAL A 265 6.40 -5.98 23.07
CA VAL A 265 5.94 -5.25 21.88
C VAL A 265 6.68 -3.91 21.85
N LEU A 266 7.51 -3.68 20.84
CA LEU A 266 8.21 -2.39 20.71
C LEU A 266 7.23 -1.37 20.12
N ASN A 267 6.60 -1.73 19.00
CA ASN A 267 5.51 -1.01 18.34
C ASN A 267 4.58 -2.01 17.62
N GLY A 268 3.62 -1.55 16.81
CA GLY A 268 2.64 -2.41 16.15
C GLY A 268 3.21 -3.46 15.17
N ASN A 269 4.43 -3.30 14.66
CA ASN A 269 5.04 -4.26 13.72
C ASN A 269 6.35 -4.91 14.20
N THR A 270 6.94 -4.45 15.30
CA THR A 270 8.27 -4.88 15.78
C THR A 270 8.16 -5.47 17.19
N LEU A 271 8.58 -6.72 17.35
CA LEU A 271 8.42 -7.52 18.56
C LEU A 271 9.76 -8.04 19.07
N ARG A 272 9.87 -8.24 20.39
CA ARG A 272 10.89 -9.10 21.00
C ARG A 272 10.28 -10.48 21.25
N LEU A 273 10.97 -11.50 20.79
CA LEU A 273 10.53 -12.89 20.81
C LEU A 273 11.57 -13.73 21.55
N CYS A 274 11.10 -14.70 22.32
CA CYS A 274 11.90 -15.75 22.96
C CYS A 274 11.54 -17.10 22.33
N ILE A 275 12.51 -17.96 22.05
CA ILE A 275 12.27 -19.39 21.78
C ILE A 275 12.48 -20.14 23.11
N PRO A 276 11.41 -20.69 23.73
CA PRO A 276 11.50 -21.22 25.09
C PRO A 276 12.47 -22.39 25.23
N SER A 277 12.59 -23.25 24.21
CA SER A 277 13.43 -24.45 24.23
C SER A 277 14.93 -24.19 24.15
N THR A 278 15.35 -22.99 23.73
CA THR A 278 16.78 -22.60 23.61
C THR A 278 17.10 -21.32 24.39
N HIS A 279 16.10 -20.72 25.05
CA HIS A 279 16.18 -19.41 25.71
C HIS A 279 16.77 -18.29 24.83
N GLN A 280 16.60 -18.41 23.52
CA GLN A 280 17.12 -17.45 22.53
C GLN A 280 16.15 -16.30 22.34
N ASN A 281 16.63 -15.10 22.64
CA ASN A 281 15.89 -13.84 22.53
C ASN A 281 16.34 -13.03 21.30
N PHE A 282 15.39 -12.58 20.49
CA PHE A 282 15.66 -11.77 19.30
C PHE A 282 14.59 -10.68 19.11
N THR A 283 14.92 -9.67 18.29
CA THR A 283 13.95 -8.66 17.84
C THR A 283 13.59 -9.00 16.39
N ALA A 284 12.31 -8.97 16.01
CA ALA A 284 11.86 -9.25 14.65
C ALA A 284 10.74 -8.32 14.21
N GLN A 285 10.56 -8.19 12.89
CA GLN A 285 9.46 -7.44 12.27
C GLN A 285 8.43 -8.39 11.64
N ILE A 286 7.15 -8.04 11.76
CA ILE A 286 6.05 -8.80 11.16
C ILE A 286 6.10 -8.62 9.63
N THR A 287 6.21 -9.72 8.89
CA THR A 287 6.36 -9.71 7.42
C THR A 287 5.14 -9.10 6.72
N GLY A 288 5.38 -8.38 5.63
CA GLY A 288 4.34 -7.91 4.73
C GLY A 288 3.62 -6.63 5.17
N ILE A 289 3.91 -6.07 6.36
CA ILE A 289 3.18 -4.92 6.91
C ILE A 289 4.06 -3.79 7.47
N ARG A 290 3.52 -2.56 7.55
CA ARG A 290 3.99 -1.46 8.40
C ARG A 290 2.83 -0.88 9.19
N CYS A 291 3.01 -0.77 10.51
CA CYS A 291 2.14 0.01 11.38
C CYS A 291 2.70 1.44 11.56
N PRO A 292 1.85 2.41 11.93
CA PRO A 292 2.31 3.66 12.53
C PRO A 292 3.20 3.40 13.76
N SER A 293 4.24 4.20 13.96
CA SER A 293 5.10 4.16 15.15
C SER A 293 5.18 5.52 15.82
N ARG A 294 5.08 5.58 17.15
CA ARG A 294 5.28 6.83 17.91
C ARG A 294 6.66 7.45 17.69
N ASP A 295 7.65 6.61 17.36
CA ASP A 295 9.04 7.02 17.16
C ASP A 295 9.33 7.48 15.71
N ASP A 296 8.36 7.41 14.80
CA ASP A 296 8.48 7.90 13.42
C ASP A 296 7.78 9.26 13.28
N PRO A 297 8.51 10.37 13.05
CA PRO A 297 7.92 11.72 12.98
C PRO A 297 6.92 11.93 11.83
N GLN A 298 6.78 10.99 10.89
CA GLN A 298 5.81 11.04 9.79
C GLN A 298 4.50 10.33 10.11
N ASP A 299 4.45 9.56 11.21
CA ASP A 299 3.26 8.82 11.63
C ASP A 299 2.50 9.57 12.73
N ASP A 300 1.19 9.33 12.83
CA ASP A 300 0.39 9.75 13.99
C ASP A 300 0.87 8.99 15.26
N PRO A 301 1.41 9.68 16.29
CA PRO A 301 1.94 9.03 17.48
C PRO A 301 0.86 8.37 18.34
N GLU A 302 -0.37 8.89 18.34
CA GLU A 302 -1.48 8.30 19.08
C GLU A 302 -1.94 7.01 18.40
N LEU A 303 -2.07 7.03 17.07
CA LEU A 303 -2.40 5.84 16.32
C LEU A 303 -1.29 4.77 16.41
N GLY A 304 -0.03 5.18 16.47
CA GLY A 304 1.10 4.28 16.78
C GLY A 304 0.99 3.64 18.17
N LEU A 305 0.56 4.39 19.18
CA LEU A 305 0.25 3.85 20.52
C LEU A 305 -0.91 2.86 20.48
N ARG A 306 -2.00 3.20 19.78
CA ARG A 306 -3.18 2.32 19.64
C ARG A 306 -2.82 1.03 18.89
N ALA A 307 -1.99 1.10 17.85
CA ALA A 307 -1.49 -0.07 17.11
C ALA A 307 -0.62 -0.97 17.99
N LYS A 308 0.31 -0.40 18.74
CA LYS A 308 1.11 -1.12 19.75
C LYS A 308 0.22 -1.83 20.77
N TYR A 309 -0.70 -1.09 21.40
CA TYR A 309 -1.61 -1.61 22.42
C TYR A 309 -2.50 -2.74 21.88
N ALA A 310 -2.96 -2.63 20.62
CA ALA A 310 -3.76 -3.66 19.97
C ALA A 310 -3.01 -5.00 19.80
N VAL A 311 -1.68 -4.96 19.66
CA VAL A 311 -0.82 -6.16 19.68
C VAL A 311 -0.55 -6.63 21.12
N GLU A 312 -0.26 -5.72 22.05
CA GLU A 312 0.02 -6.05 23.46
C GLU A 312 -1.10 -6.90 24.08
N ILE A 313 -2.36 -6.47 23.97
CA ILE A 313 -3.49 -7.21 24.55
C ILE A 313 -3.80 -8.56 23.89
N ARG A 314 -3.21 -8.83 22.72
CA ARG A 314 -3.41 -10.08 21.98
C ARG A 314 -2.25 -11.05 22.19
N LEU A 315 -1.02 -10.55 22.19
CA LEU A 315 0.18 -11.38 22.06
C LEU A 315 1.20 -11.24 23.19
N LEU A 316 1.24 -10.15 23.96
CA LEU A 316 2.29 -9.96 24.98
C LEU A 316 2.30 -11.15 25.96
N GLN A 317 3.41 -11.87 26.07
CA GLN A 317 3.55 -13.09 26.87
C GLN A 317 2.58 -14.24 26.56
N ARG A 318 1.99 -14.27 25.36
CA ARG A 318 1.26 -15.43 24.86
C ARG A 318 2.22 -16.35 24.09
N ASP A 319 1.95 -17.64 24.14
CA ASP A 319 2.60 -18.64 23.32
C ASP A 319 2.14 -18.49 21.86
N VAL A 320 3.11 -18.45 20.94
CA VAL A 320 2.89 -18.22 19.52
C VAL A 320 3.75 -19.16 18.68
N LYS A 321 3.28 -19.47 17.47
CA LYS A 321 4.05 -20.15 16.44
C LYS A 321 4.70 -19.09 15.55
N ILE A 322 6.03 -19.06 15.49
CA ILE A 322 6.83 -18.10 14.73
C ILE A 322 7.32 -18.78 13.45
N ARG A 323 6.92 -18.28 12.28
CA ARG A 323 7.54 -18.66 10.99
C ARG A 323 8.61 -17.64 10.60
N PHE A 324 9.77 -18.10 10.14
CA PHE A 324 10.85 -17.24 9.65
C PHE A 324 10.79 -17.08 8.13
N ASP A 325 10.70 -15.84 7.68
CA ASP A 325 10.30 -15.48 6.31
C ASP A 325 11.48 -14.92 5.51
N GLY A 326 12.37 -14.21 6.20
CA GLY A 326 13.57 -13.63 5.63
C GLY A 326 14.21 -12.63 6.58
N ILE A 327 14.95 -11.68 6.03
CA ILE A 327 15.70 -10.68 6.78
C ILE A 327 15.69 -9.35 6.03
N ASN A 328 15.70 -8.25 6.79
CA ASN A 328 15.78 -6.88 6.28
C ASN A 328 16.78 -6.10 7.14
N ASN A 329 17.92 -5.67 6.57
CA ASN A 329 18.98 -4.96 7.29
C ASN A 329 19.32 -5.61 8.65
N GLN A 330 19.66 -6.92 8.62
CA GLN A 330 19.93 -7.77 9.79
C GLN A 330 18.75 -7.97 10.77
N VAL A 331 17.56 -7.43 10.52
CA VAL A 331 16.35 -7.68 11.32
C VAL A 331 15.54 -8.84 10.70
N PRO A 332 15.26 -9.93 11.43
CA PRO A 332 14.42 -11.02 10.96
C PRO A 332 13.01 -10.55 10.59
N LEU A 333 12.50 -11.05 9.48
CA LEU A 333 11.10 -10.96 9.07
C LEU A 333 10.40 -12.25 9.48
N VAL A 334 9.29 -12.14 10.21
CA VAL A 334 8.54 -13.28 10.75
C VAL A 334 7.05 -13.15 10.54
N THR A 335 6.38 -14.28 10.32
CA THR A 335 4.92 -14.38 10.48
C THR A 335 4.63 -14.91 11.88
N ILE A 336 3.78 -14.20 12.65
CA ILE A 336 3.35 -14.61 13.99
C ILE A 336 1.95 -15.20 13.94
N LEU A 337 1.85 -16.48 14.28
CA LEU A 337 0.60 -17.24 14.30
C LEU A 337 0.21 -17.54 15.75
N HIS A 338 -1.02 -17.20 16.11
CA HIS A 338 -1.64 -17.55 17.39
C HIS A 338 -2.84 -18.46 17.11
N VAL A 339 -3.35 -19.19 18.11
CA VAL A 339 -4.54 -20.06 17.95
C VAL A 339 -5.80 -19.29 17.50
N ARG A 340 -5.80 -17.96 17.63
CA ARG A 340 -6.85 -17.04 17.15
C ARG A 340 -6.58 -16.41 15.78
N GLY A 341 -5.54 -16.85 15.06
CA GLY A 341 -5.19 -16.38 13.72
C GLY A 341 -3.86 -15.64 13.62
N ASN A 342 -3.59 -15.08 12.43
CA ASN A 342 -2.39 -14.30 12.13
C ASN A 342 -2.60 -12.83 12.55
N ILE A 343 -1.70 -12.31 13.39
CA ILE A 343 -1.81 -10.92 13.89
C ILE A 343 -1.72 -9.87 12.78
N ALA A 344 -0.99 -10.14 11.70
CA ALA A 344 -0.85 -9.21 10.59
C ALA A 344 -2.20 -8.98 9.88
N GLU A 345 -2.99 -10.04 9.70
CA GLU A 345 -4.32 -9.96 9.09
C GLU A 345 -5.25 -9.06 9.91
N TYR A 346 -5.27 -9.25 11.23
CA TYR A 346 -6.03 -8.41 12.15
C TYR A 346 -5.60 -6.93 12.06
N LEU A 347 -4.28 -6.65 12.05
CA LEU A 347 -3.77 -5.29 11.97
C LEU A 347 -4.13 -4.61 10.64
N ILE A 348 -4.08 -5.32 9.51
CA ILE A 348 -4.50 -4.80 8.20
C ILE A 348 -6.02 -4.54 8.20
N GLN A 349 -6.81 -5.54 8.59
CA GLN A 349 -8.28 -5.49 8.59
C GLN A 349 -8.84 -4.32 9.40
N GLU A 350 -8.19 -4.01 10.52
CA GLU A 350 -8.54 -2.89 11.39
C GLU A 350 -8.00 -1.54 10.91
N GLY A 351 -7.13 -1.49 9.90
CA GLY A 351 -6.45 -0.26 9.48
C GLY A 351 -5.36 0.21 10.46
N PHE A 352 -4.81 -0.67 11.29
CA PHE A 352 -3.58 -0.41 12.05
C PHE A 352 -2.31 -0.63 11.23
N ALA A 353 -2.41 -1.28 10.06
CA ALA A 353 -1.29 -1.59 9.20
C ALA A 353 -1.63 -1.38 7.72
N ARG A 354 -0.61 -0.96 6.95
CA ARG A 354 -0.59 -0.98 5.48
C ARG A 354 0.33 -2.10 4.98
N VAL A 355 0.04 -2.61 3.80
CA VAL A 355 0.74 -3.72 3.15
C VAL A 355 2.01 -3.21 2.46
N MET A 356 3.15 -3.83 2.79
CA MET A 356 4.46 -3.43 2.30
C MET A 356 4.93 -4.38 1.19
N GLN A 357 4.86 -3.91 -0.06
CA GLN A 357 5.18 -4.70 -1.25
C GLN A 357 6.60 -5.28 -1.25
N TRP A 358 7.59 -4.53 -0.75
CA TRP A 358 8.98 -5.01 -0.68
C TRP A 358 9.15 -6.23 0.25
N SER A 359 8.32 -6.36 1.31
CA SER A 359 8.38 -7.47 2.25
C SER A 359 7.38 -8.59 1.92
N GLN A 360 6.36 -8.33 1.09
CA GLN A 360 5.46 -9.39 0.60
C GLN A 360 6.19 -10.54 -0.11
N LYS A 361 7.34 -10.29 -0.76
CA LYS A 361 8.16 -11.35 -1.40
C LYS A 361 8.70 -12.41 -0.43
N HIS A 362 8.67 -12.14 0.88
CA HIS A 362 9.08 -13.07 1.94
C HIS A 362 7.90 -13.88 2.52
N LEU A 363 6.65 -13.50 2.21
CA LEU A 363 5.47 -14.29 2.58
C LEU A 363 5.47 -15.63 1.82
N PRO A 364 4.92 -16.71 2.41
CA PRO A 364 5.24 -18.08 1.98
C PRO A 364 4.62 -18.42 0.63
N ASP A 365 3.44 -17.87 0.36
CA ASP A 365 2.59 -18.24 -0.75
C ASP A 365 1.85 -17.01 -1.32
N GLN A 366 1.22 -17.21 -2.48
CA GLN A 366 0.49 -16.15 -3.18
C GLN A 366 -0.87 -15.82 -2.53
N GLN A 367 -1.55 -16.81 -1.93
CA GLN A 367 -2.85 -16.63 -1.28
C GLN A 367 -2.72 -15.70 -0.06
N THR A 368 -1.68 -15.86 0.76
CA THR A 368 -1.38 -14.93 1.87
C THR A 368 -1.13 -13.51 1.36
N ARG A 369 -0.37 -13.34 0.26
CA ARG A 369 -0.14 -12.02 -0.36
C ARG A 369 -1.43 -11.36 -0.84
N ASP A 370 -2.32 -12.12 -1.47
CA ASP A 370 -3.57 -11.61 -2.02
C ASP A 370 -4.62 -11.38 -0.92
N LYS A 371 -4.68 -12.22 0.10
CA LYS A 371 -5.48 -12.00 1.32
C LYS A 371 -5.09 -10.69 2.01
N TYR A 372 -3.80 -10.37 2.12
CA TYR A 372 -3.36 -9.09 2.70
C TYR A 372 -3.86 -7.89 1.87
N LYS A 373 -3.81 -7.97 0.54
CA LYS A 373 -4.37 -6.93 -0.35
C LYS A 373 -5.89 -6.80 -0.22
N GLN A 374 -6.61 -7.92 -0.12
CA GLN A 374 -8.07 -7.93 0.07
C GLN A 374 -8.46 -7.26 1.40
N LEU A 375 -7.77 -7.60 2.50
CA LEU A 375 -7.99 -6.99 3.80
C LEU A 375 -7.67 -5.49 3.80
N GLU A 376 -6.59 -5.07 3.12
CA GLU A 376 -6.25 -3.65 3.00
C GLU A 376 -7.31 -2.88 2.22
N ASN A 377 -7.76 -3.42 1.08
CA ASN A 377 -8.81 -2.81 0.27
C ASN A 377 -10.13 -2.68 1.07
N ALA A 378 -10.48 -3.69 1.88
CA ALA A 378 -11.65 -3.62 2.76
C ALA A 378 -11.49 -2.57 3.88
N ALA A 379 -10.28 -2.41 4.44
CA ALA A 379 -9.99 -1.37 5.43
C ALA A 379 -10.03 0.03 4.82
N LYS A 380 -9.48 0.21 3.60
CA LYS A 380 -9.57 1.44 2.79
C LYS A 380 -11.02 1.83 2.50
N GLN A 381 -11.84 0.88 2.04
CA GLN A 381 -13.28 1.11 1.79
C GLN A 381 -14.06 1.53 3.04
N LYS A 382 -13.67 1.04 4.23
CA LYS A 382 -14.27 1.44 5.51
C LYS A 382 -13.72 2.75 6.08
N GLY A 383 -12.68 3.34 5.48
CA GLY A 383 -12.05 4.57 5.97
C GLY A 383 -11.50 4.47 7.39
N VAL A 384 -11.06 3.28 7.84
CA VAL A 384 -10.68 3.06 9.25
C VAL A 384 -9.23 3.42 9.54
N LYS A 385 -9.02 4.10 10.68
CA LYS A 385 -7.71 4.33 11.32
C LYS A 385 -6.70 5.01 10.39
N ILE A 386 -5.67 4.33 9.86
CA ILE A 386 -4.73 4.96 8.89
C ILE A 386 -5.42 5.41 7.59
N TRP A 387 -6.66 4.95 7.34
CA TRP A 387 -7.48 5.32 6.20
C TRP A 387 -8.54 6.39 6.53
N LEU A 388 -8.52 7.00 7.72
CA LEU A 388 -9.38 8.16 8.01
C LEU A 388 -9.04 9.32 7.05
N GLY A 389 -10.05 9.87 6.38
CA GLY A 389 -9.85 10.95 5.41
C GLY A 389 -9.09 10.55 4.14
N ALA A 390 -8.75 9.26 3.97
CA ALA A 390 -8.41 8.74 2.66
C ALA A 390 -9.62 9.00 1.74
N PRO A 391 -9.44 9.55 0.52
CA PRO A 391 -10.54 9.60 -0.42
C PRO A 391 -11.04 8.16 -0.59
N PRO A 392 -12.34 7.86 -0.37
CA PRO A 392 -12.85 6.54 -0.69
C PRO A 392 -12.44 6.20 -2.12
N LEU A 393 -12.33 4.90 -2.44
CA LEU A 393 -12.09 4.44 -3.83
C LEU A 393 -13.19 4.86 -4.83
N SER A 394 -14.15 5.67 -4.38
CA SER A 394 -15.31 6.24 -5.06
C SER A 394 -15.37 7.78 -5.04
N SER A 395 -14.36 8.51 -4.50
CA SER A 395 -14.29 9.99 -4.56
C SER A 395 -13.14 10.53 -5.40
N SER A 396 -12.82 9.83 -6.49
CA SER A 396 -12.55 10.56 -7.74
C SER A 396 -13.88 11.12 -8.23
N GLN A 397 -13.91 12.30 -8.84
CA GLN A 397 -15.14 12.83 -9.43
C GLN A 397 -15.76 11.82 -10.41
N SER A 398 -17.08 11.84 -10.50
CA SER A 398 -17.95 10.93 -11.25
C SER A 398 -17.44 10.55 -12.65
N TYR A 399 -16.68 9.46 -12.72
CA TYR A 399 -16.59 8.58 -13.88
C TYR A 399 -17.12 7.22 -13.45
N SER A 400 -18.06 6.65 -14.23
CA SER A 400 -18.67 5.37 -13.88
C SER A 400 -17.61 4.30 -13.60
N THR A 401 -17.86 3.51 -12.56
CA THR A 401 -17.12 2.29 -12.20
C THR A 401 -16.95 1.30 -13.35
N ASP A 402 -17.71 1.44 -14.44
CA ASP A 402 -17.59 0.66 -15.68
C ASP A 402 -16.33 0.94 -16.51
N LYS A 403 -15.60 2.04 -16.26
CA LYS A 403 -14.47 2.48 -17.11
C LYS A 403 -13.13 2.67 -16.39
N LYS A 404 -12.77 1.73 -15.50
CA LYS A 404 -11.35 1.57 -15.12
C LYS A 404 -10.44 1.28 -16.32
N LYS A 405 -11.00 0.66 -17.38
CA LYS A 405 -10.33 0.44 -18.67
C LYS A 405 -11.18 0.94 -19.82
N TYR A 406 -10.57 1.59 -20.81
CA TYR A 406 -11.25 2.06 -22.03
C TYR A 406 -10.30 2.06 -23.23
N GLN A 407 -10.86 2.12 -24.43
CA GLN A 407 -10.10 2.28 -25.68
C GLN A 407 -10.15 3.75 -26.10
N ALA A 408 -9.00 4.32 -26.47
CA ALA A 408 -8.91 5.70 -26.96
C ALA A 408 -7.90 5.81 -28.12
N LYS A 409 -8.10 6.77 -29.02
CA LYS A 409 -7.15 7.08 -30.10
C LYS A 409 -6.11 8.08 -29.59
N VAL A 410 -4.81 7.83 -29.82
CA VAL A 410 -3.76 8.79 -29.50
C VAL A 410 -3.74 9.90 -30.54
N LEU A 411 -3.97 11.15 -30.12
CA LEU A 411 -3.91 12.33 -30.99
C LEU A 411 -2.53 12.99 -30.99
N GLU A 412 -1.91 13.15 -29.82
CA GLU A 412 -0.66 13.89 -29.67
C GLU A 412 0.21 13.28 -28.56
N ILE A 413 1.51 13.16 -28.81
CA ILE A 413 2.52 12.96 -27.77
C ILE A 413 3.05 14.34 -27.38
N VAL A 414 2.66 14.84 -26.21
CA VAL A 414 3.12 16.15 -25.70
C VAL A 414 4.55 16.03 -25.16
N SER A 415 4.84 14.94 -24.45
CA SER A 415 6.18 14.57 -23.98
C SER A 415 6.26 13.07 -23.70
N ALA A 416 7.44 12.57 -23.31
CA ALA A 416 7.67 11.16 -22.96
C ALA A 416 6.70 10.59 -21.90
N GLU A 417 6.10 11.45 -21.07
CA GLU A 417 5.18 11.07 -19.98
C GLU A 417 3.75 11.64 -20.19
N GLN A 418 3.49 12.43 -21.25
CA GLN A 418 2.24 13.19 -21.43
C GLN A 418 1.65 12.96 -22.83
N LEU A 419 0.40 12.51 -22.88
CA LEU A 419 -0.32 12.18 -24.12
C LEU A 419 -1.70 12.86 -24.14
N ILE A 420 -2.20 13.14 -25.34
CA ILE A 420 -3.60 13.56 -25.57
C ILE A 420 -4.33 12.44 -26.30
N LEU A 421 -5.44 11.99 -25.72
CA LEU A 421 -6.25 10.87 -26.18
C LEU A 421 -7.65 11.34 -26.56
N LYS A 422 -8.30 10.68 -27.53
CA LYS A 422 -9.69 10.92 -27.94
C LYS A 422 -10.55 9.67 -27.72
N THR A 423 -11.67 9.82 -27.03
CA THR A 423 -12.55 8.71 -26.58
C THR A 423 -13.90 8.72 -27.31
N GLY A 424 -13.86 8.49 -28.62
CA GLY A 424 -15.02 8.60 -29.52
C GLY A 424 -14.87 9.75 -30.51
N ASP A 425 -15.96 10.16 -31.16
CA ASP A 425 -15.89 11.12 -32.27
C ASP A 425 -16.19 12.58 -31.87
N LYS A 426 -16.90 12.81 -30.75
CA LYS A 426 -17.25 14.14 -30.24
C LYS A 426 -16.04 14.90 -29.67
N GLN A 427 -16.07 16.23 -29.75
CA GLN A 427 -14.99 17.11 -29.31
C GLN A 427 -14.67 17.01 -27.80
N ASP A 428 -15.70 16.86 -26.96
CA ASP A 428 -15.58 16.70 -25.50
C ASP A 428 -14.92 15.37 -25.07
N SER A 429 -14.56 14.50 -26.01
CA SER A 429 -13.88 13.23 -25.73
C SER A 429 -12.35 13.33 -25.70
N ILE A 430 -11.79 14.53 -25.90
CA ILE A 430 -10.35 14.78 -25.89
C ILE A 430 -9.87 15.02 -24.45
N GLN A 431 -8.92 14.20 -23.99
CA GLN A 431 -8.41 14.22 -22.62
C GLN A 431 -6.88 14.14 -22.60
N LYS A 432 -6.25 15.00 -21.77
CA LYS A 432 -4.81 14.92 -21.50
C LYS A 432 -4.56 13.94 -20.34
N VAL A 433 -3.66 12.99 -20.56
CA VAL A 433 -3.29 11.96 -19.58
C VAL A 433 -1.77 11.90 -19.39
N PHE A 434 -1.36 11.29 -18.28
CA PHE A 434 0.03 11.13 -17.88
C PHE A 434 0.34 9.65 -17.67
N LEU A 435 1.53 9.17 -18.08
CA LEU A 435 1.95 7.80 -17.75
C LEU A 435 2.14 7.65 -16.23
N SER A 436 1.49 6.66 -15.63
CA SER A 436 1.56 6.41 -14.18
C SER A 436 2.96 5.93 -13.76
N SER A 437 3.39 6.34 -12.55
CA SER A 437 4.71 6.01 -11.98
C SER A 437 5.92 6.20 -12.90
N THR A 438 5.82 7.08 -13.89
CA THR A 438 6.83 7.25 -14.95
C THR A 438 7.22 8.71 -15.05
N ARG A 439 8.51 8.98 -15.25
CA ARG A 439 9.05 10.31 -15.55
C ARG A 439 9.79 10.27 -16.88
N GLY A 440 9.62 11.30 -17.70
CA GLY A 440 10.43 11.52 -18.89
C GLY A 440 11.91 11.81 -18.56
N PRO A 441 12.75 12.03 -19.59
CA PRO A 441 14.14 12.43 -19.40
C PRO A 441 14.28 13.66 -18.50
N PRO A 442 15.30 13.72 -17.61
CA PRO A 442 15.53 14.88 -16.77
C PRO A 442 15.93 16.09 -17.62
N ARG A 443 15.34 17.25 -17.33
CA ARG A 443 15.81 18.52 -17.92
C ARG A 443 17.19 18.86 -17.35
N LYS A 444 18.09 19.30 -18.22
CA LYS A 444 19.32 20.01 -17.85
C LYS A 444 19.08 21.50 -17.96
N GLU A 445 19.50 22.25 -16.95
CA GLU A 445 19.61 23.69 -17.03
C GLU A 445 20.82 24.03 -17.91
N PHE A 446 20.63 24.94 -18.86
CA PHE A 446 21.69 25.44 -19.72
C PHE A 446 21.76 26.96 -19.55
N GLU A 447 22.94 27.47 -19.19
CA GLU A 447 23.25 28.90 -19.21
C GLU A 447 23.24 29.39 -20.66
N SER A 448 22.07 29.81 -21.16
CA SER A 448 21.96 30.37 -22.50
C SER A 448 20.94 31.50 -22.54
N SER A 449 21.32 32.59 -23.19
CA SER A 449 20.50 33.80 -23.37
C SER A 449 19.46 33.68 -24.50
N ARG A 450 19.26 32.47 -25.05
CA ARG A 450 18.30 32.19 -26.12
C ARG A 450 17.07 31.47 -25.56
N PRO A 451 15.86 31.71 -26.09
CA PRO A 451 14.67 30.94 -25.72
C PRO A 451 14.89 29.45 -25.98
N THR A 452 14.89 28.63 -24.93
CA THR A 452 15.20 27.21 -25.03
C THR A 452 14.04 26.43 -25.67
N ARG A 453 14.33 25.68 -26.74
CA ARG A 453 13.40 24.77 -27.40
C ARG A 453 13.44 23.43 -26.68
N ALA A 454 12.65 23.33 -25.61
CA ALA A 454 12.67 22.19 -24.67
C ALA A 454 12.60 20.78 -25.29
N LEU A 455 12.08 20.61 -26.52
CA LEU A 455 12.07 19.31 -27.23
C LEU A 455 13.42 18.96 -27.88
N TYR A 456 14.12 19.96 -28.42
CA TYR A 456 15.30 19.78 -29.28
C TYR A 456 16.61 20.00 -28.51
N ASP A 457 16.62 20.97 -27.59
CA ASP A 457 17.82 21.38 -26.84
C ASP A 457 18.11 20.47 -25.63
N GLN A 458 17.21 19.54 -25.30
CA GLN A 458 17.28 18.69 -24.11
C GLN A 458 17.62 17.23 -24.47
N PRO A 459 18.57 16.58 -23.77
CA PRO A 459 18.96 15.20 -24.05
C PRO A 459 17.78 14.21 -24.03
N PHE A 460 17.67 13.40 -25.08
CA PHE A 460 16.67 12.34 -25.28
C PHE A 460 15.21 12.80 -25.37
N PHE A 461 14.89 14.10 -25.26
CA PHE A 461 13.50 14.59 -25.35
C PHE A 461 12.89 14.33 -26.73
N PHE A 462 13.61 14.67 -27.80
CA PHE A 462 13.18 14.39 -29.17
C PHE A 462 13.04 12.88 -29.41
N GLU A 463 14.04 12.09 -29.03
CA GLU A 463 14.05 10.64 -29.25
C GLU A 463 12.90 9.92 -28.53
N ALA A 464 12.63 10.29 -27.27
CA ALA A 464 11.51 9.76 -26.50
C ALA A 464 10.16 10.11 -27.13
N ARG A 465 9.97 11.36 -27.60
CA ARG A 465 8.73 11.77 -28.27
C ARG A 465 8.57 11.07 -29.63
N GLU A 466 9.65 10.96 -30.40
CA GLU A 466 9.67 10.37 -31.75
C GLU A 466 9.45 8.85 -31.74
N PHE A 467 9.96 8.15 -30.74
CA PHE A 467 9.65 6.74 -30.47
C PHE A 467 8.15 6.54 -30.24
N LEU A 468 7.56 7.28 -29.29
CA LEU A 468 6.14 7.21 -28.99
C LEU A 468 5.27 7.66 -30.19
N ARG A 469 5.73 8.65 -30.96
CA ARG A 469 5.06 9.13 -32.18
C ARG A 469 4.86 8.00 -33.19
N LYS A 470 5.96 7.40 -33.65
CA LYS A 470 5.94 6.29 -34.63
C LYS A 470 5.15 5.09 -34.13
N TRP A 471 5.21 4.83 -32.83
CA TRP A 471 4.54 3.69 -32.24
C TRP A 471 3.03 3.90 -32.03
N LEU A 472 2.58 5.08 -31.61
CA LEU A 472 1.23 5.25 -31.04
C LEU A 472 0.33 6.26 -31.75
N VAL A 473 0.86 7.32 -32.38
CA VAL A 473 0.01 8.40 -32.95
C VAL A 473 -0.94 7.84 -34.01
N GLY A 474 -2.20 8.28 -33.94
CA GLY A 474 -3.29 7.82 -34.80
C GLY A 474 -3.88 6.46 -34.42
N LYS A 475 -3.23 5.66 -33.56
CA LYS A 475 -3.65 4.29 -33.22
C LYS A 475 -4.59 4.27 -32.00
N LYS A 476 -5.44 3.24 -31.93
CA LYS A 476 -6.27 2.95 -30.74
C LYS A 476 -5.45 2.17 -29.72
N VAL A 477 -5.43 2.65 -28.48
CA VAL A 477 -4.71 2.04 -27.35
C VAL A 477 -5.69 1.70 -26.22
N SER A 478 -5.37 0.65 -25.45
CA SER A 478 -6.10 0.36 -24.22
C SER A 478 -5.51 1.20 -23.09
N VAL A 479 -6.36 1.97 -22.42
CA VAL A 479 -6.01 2.85 -21.30
C VAL A 479 -6.60 2.24 -20.03
N GLU A 480 -5.81 2.20 -18.96
CA GLU A 480 -6.24 1.85 -17.61
C GLU A 480 -5.91 3.00 -16.66
N VAL A 481 -6.91 3.50 -15.94
CA VAL A 481 -6.71 4.61 -14.98
C VAL A 481 -6.18 4.03 -13.67
N ASP A 482 -4.94 4.36 -13.33
CA ASP A 482 -4.32 3.93 -12.06
C ASP A 482 -4.76 4.84 -10.91
N TYR A 483 -4.64 6.16 -11.09
CA TYR A 483 -5.04 7.17 -10.11
C TYR A 483 -5.16 8.55 -10.76
N THR A 484 -5.96 9.43 -10.14
CA THR A 484 -5.98 10.86 -10.49
C THR A 484 -5.34 11.65 -9.36
N ARG A 485 -4.36 12.50 -9.67
CA ARG A 485 -3.83 13.47 -8.71
C ARG A 485 -4.71 14.71 -8.74
N PRO A 486 -5.28 15.15 -7.59
CA PRO A 486 -6.06 16.36 -7.54
C PRO A 486 -5.21 17.58 -7.93
N PRO A 487 -5.84 18.70 -8.33
CA PRO A 487 -5.13 19.96 -8.50
C PRO A 487 -4.37 20.33 -7.23
N GLN A 488 -3.11 20.74 -7.38
CA GLN A 488 -2.29 21.19 -6.25
C GLN A 488 -1.37 22.33 -6.69
N ASP A 489 -1.37 23.41 -5.91
CA ASP A 489 -0.67 24.66 -6.18
C ASP A 489 -0.98 25.20 -7.60
N GLN A 490 0.06 25.36 -8.44
CA GLN A 490 -0.05 25.84 -9.82
C GLN A 490 -0.34 24.73 -10.85
N TYR A 491 -0.55 23.48 -10.40
CA TYR A 491 -0.73 22.34 -11.30
C TYR A 491 -2.19 21.89 -11.34
N SER A 492 -2.73 21.81 -12.56
CA SER A 492 -4.02 21.19 -12.83
C SER A 492 -4.06 19.73 -12.38
N GLU A 493 -5.28 19.20 -12.28
CA GLU A 493 -5.54 17.76 -12.14
C GLU A 493 -4.70 16.94 -13.13
N ARG A 494 -4.18 15.79 -12.68
CA ARG A 494 -3.40 14.86 -13.51
C ARG A 494 -3.98 13.46 -13.45
N ILE A 495 -4.58 13.04 -14.54
CA ILE A 495 -5.09 11.67 -14.73
C ILE A 495 -3.91 10.79 -15.11
N CYS A 496 -3.49 9.91 -14.21
CA CYS A 496 -2.35 9.01 -14.40
C CYS A 496 -2.83 7.61 -14.80
N VAL A 497 -2.29 7.12 -15.91
CA VAL A 497 -2.79 5.94 -16.61
C VAL A 497 -1.66 4.97 -17.00
N THR A 498 -1.98 3.69 -17.03
CA THR A 498 -1.23 2.68 -17.77
C THR A 498 -1.79 2.63 -19.19
N ILE A 499 -0.91 2.68 -20.20
CA ILE A 499 -1.31 2.54 -21.61
C ILE A 499 -0.71 1.25 -22.17
N ILE A 500 -1.56 0.42 -22.75
CA ILE A 500 -1.20 -0.82 -23.44
C ILE A 500 -1.39 -0.62 -24.94
N ALA A 501 -0.31 -0.76 -25.70
CA ALA A 501 -0.31 -0.64 -27.15
C ALA A 501 -1.06 -1.81 -27.83
N PRO A 502 -1.71 -1.57 -28.98
CA PRO A 502 -2.42 -2.62 -29.72
C PRO A 502 -1.46 -3.68 -30.28
N GLN A 503 -1.97 -4.91 -30.46
CA GLN A 503 -1.19 -6.00 -31.06
C GLN A 503 -0.85 -5.69 -32.54
N GLY A 504 0.31 -6.14 -33.00
CA GLY A 504 0.76 -5.94 -34.40
C GLY A 504 1.20 -4.51 -34.75
N ALA A 505 1.00 -3.52 -33.88
CA ALA A 505 1.55 -2.18 -34.08
C ALA A 505 3.08 -2.21 -33.87
N GLY A 506 3.82 -2.39 -34.97
CA GLY A 506 5.27 -2.57 -35.02
C GLY A 506 6.08 -1.38 -34.48
N GLY A 507 6.14 -1.26 -33.15
CA GLY A 507 6.85 -0.23 -32.39
C GLY A 507 8.34 -0.51 -32.15
N GLY A 508 8.98 -1.34 -32.98
CA GLY A 508 10.41 -1.66 -32.82
C GLY A 508 10.76 -2.32 -31.47
N THR A 509 9.86 -3.12 -30.90
CA THR A 509 10.08 -3.89 -29.68
C THR A 509 10.36 -5.36 -30.00
N ASN A 510 11.64 -5.76 -29.98
CA ASN A 510 12.01 -7.18 -29.92
C ASN A 510 11.55 -7.83 -28.60
N ASP A 511 11.28 -7.01 -27.57
CA ASP A 511 11.04 -7.43 -26.19
C ASP A 511 9.59 -7.87 -25.88
N ASN A 512 8.67 -7.87 -26.87
CA ASN A 512 7.22 -8.14 -26.68
C ASN A 512 6.49 -7.25 -25.65
N VAL A 513 7.14 -6.22 -25.08
CA VAL A 513 6.56 -5.30 -24.10
C VAL A 513 5.43 -4.46 -24.71
N LYS A 514 4.21 -4.63 -24.21
CA LYS A 514 3.01 -3.89 -24.65
C LYS A 514 2.71 -2.66 -23.78
N ASN A 515 3.25 -2.58 -22.56
CA ASN A 515 3.09 -1.42 -21.69
C ASN A 515 4.00 -0.28 -22.19
N VAL A 516 3.39 0.86 -22.52
CA VAL A 516 4.08 2.02 -23.10
C VAL A 516 5.14 2.60 -22.16
N ALA A 517 4.85 2.66 -20.87
CA ALA A 517 5.79 3.16 -19.86
C ALA A 517 7.00 2.24 -19.70
N GLU A 518 6.76 0.93 -19.65
CA GLU A 518 7.82 -0.08 -19.56
C GLU A 518 8.73 -0.06 -20.80
N ALA A 519 8.14 0.04 -22.00
CA ALA A 519 8.87 0.10 -23.26
C ALA A 519 9.69 1.40 -23.44
N LEU A 520 9.27 2.51 -22.83
CA LEU A 520 10.03 3.77 -22.74
C LEU A 520 11.22 3.62 -21.78
N ILE A 521 10.98 3.10 -20.57
CA ILE A 521 12.00 2.97 -19.51
C ILE A 521 13.07 1.94 -19.92
N ILE A 522 12.71 0.80 -20.51
CA ILE A 522 13.66 -0.25 -20.92
C ILE A 522 14.61 0.20 -22.06
N ARG A 523 14.31 1.32 -22.74
CA ARG A 523 15.19 1.98 -23.72
C ARG A 523 16.10 3.03 -23.10
N GLY A 524 15.96 3.32 -21.81
CA GLY A 524 16.58 4.46 -21.16
C GLY A 524 16.02 5.80 -21.66
N LEU A 525 14.76 5.85 -22.13
CA LEU A 525 14.08 7.08 -22.58
C LEU A 525 13.14 7.67 -21.52
N GLY A 526 13.17 7.11 -20.30
CA GLY A 526 12.42 7.56 -19.13
C GLY A 526 12.91 6.83 -17.87
N LEU A 527 12.36 7.21 -16.72
CA LEU A 527 12.72 6.69 -15.39
C LEU A 527 11.48 6.23 -14.62
N ALA A 528 11.62 5.17 -13.84
CA ALA A 528 10.59 4.72 -12.90
C ALA A 528 10.56 5.63 -11.66
N ILE A 529 9.36 6.07 -11.24
CA ILE A 529 9.19 6.90 -10.05
C ILE A 529 9.26 6.01 -8.79
N ARG A 530 10.18 6.36 -7.89
CA ARG A 530 10.33 5.71 -6.58
C ARG A 530 9.39 6.37 -5.58
N HIS A 531 8.21 5.77 -5.44
CA HIS A 531 7.18 6.21 -4.49
C HIS A 531 7.65 6.04 -3.03
N LYS A 532 7.35 7.02 -2.18
CA LYS A 532 7.63 6.92 -0.73
C LYS A 532 6.70 5.88 -0.10
N GLY A 533 7.12 5.25 1.00
CA GLY A 533 6.28 4.29 1.71
C GLY A 533 4.99 4.94 2.20
N GLY A 534 3.84 4.50 1.67
CA GLY A 534 2.52 5.07 1.98
C GLY A 534 1.87 5.86 0.83
N ASP A 535 2.58 6.11 -0.27
CA ASP A 535 2.00 6.74 -1.45
C ASP A 535 1.16 5.73 -2.25
N ASP A 536 -0.16 5.84 -2.14
CA ASP A 536 -1.13 5.06 -2.92
C ASP A 536 -1.28 5.56 -4.37
N LEU A 537 -0.74 6.74 -4.73
CA LEU A 537 -0.82 7.33 -6.07
C LEU A 537 0.29 6.79 -6.98
N ARG A 538 0.26 5.46 -7.19
CA ARG A 538 1.25 4.66 -7.94
C ARG A 538 0.60 3.63 -8.87
N SER A 539 1.31 3.29 -9.95
CA SER A 539 0.91 2.26 -10.92
C SER A 539 0.88 0.87 -10.31
N GLN A 540 -0.11 0.06 -10.69
CA GLN A 540 -0.14 -1.37 -10.39
C GLN A 540 1.07 -2.12 -11.01
N HIS A 541 1.65 -1.57 -12.08
CA HIS A 541 2.78 -2.17 -12.82
C HIS A 541 4.16 -1.68 -12.36
N LEU A 542 4.27 -0.99 -11.22
CA LEU A 542 5.53 -0.41 -10.72
C LEU A 542 6.70 -1.41 -10.70
N ASP A 543 6.47 -2.67 -10.31
CA ASP A 543 7.52 -3.70 -10.29
C ASP A 543 8.06 -4.04 -11.70
N ALA A 544 7.25 -3.88 -12.75
CA ALA A 544 7.70 -4.02 -14.14
C ALA A 544 8.53 -2.80 -14.58
N LEU A 545 8.06 -1.58 -14.26
CA LEU A 545 8.79 -0.35 -14.54
C LEU A 545 10.17 -0.32 -13.84
N MET A 546 10.25 -0.78 -12.60
CA MET A 546 11.49 -0.85 -11.82
C MET A 546 12.45 -1.94 -12.35
N ARG A 547 11.94 -3.07 -12.85
CA ARG A 547 12.77 -4.09 -13.53
C ARG A 547 13.29 -3.58 -14.88
N ALA A 548 12.45 -2.90 -15.67
CA ALA A 548 12.85 -2.26 -16.91
C ALA A 548 13.94 -1.20 -16.69
N GLU A 549 13.84 -0.42 -15.61
CA GLU A 549 14.88 0.54 -15.20
C GLU A 549 16.20 -0.17 -14.82
N GLY A 550 16.12 -1.35 -14.19
CA GLY A 550 17.28 -2.19 -13.91
C GLY A 550 17.99 -2.67 -15.18
N ILE A 551 17.25 -3.31 -16.10
CA ILE A 551 17.78 -3.79 -17.39
C ILE A 551 18.43 -2.64 -18.18
N ALA A 552 17.76 -1.48 -18.25
CA ALA A 552 18.30 -0.32 -18.96
C ALA A 552 19.59 0.23 -18.32
N LYS A 553 19.77 0.09 -17.00
CA LYS A 553 21.01 0.44 -16.29
C LYS A 553 22.13 -0.56 -16.54
N ASP A 554 21.83 -1.85 -16.41
CA ASP A 554 22.81 -2.92 -16.56
C ASP A 554 23.38 -2.96 -17.99
N GLU A 555 22.54 -2.73 -18.99
CA GLU A 555 22.94 -2.60 -20.39
C GLU A 555 23.42 -1.19 -20.80
N GLY A 556 23.33 -0.18 -19.92
CA GLY A 556 23.75 1.19 -20.21
C GLY A 556 22.98 1.87 -21.35
N ARG A 557 21.68 1.61 -21.48
CA ARG A 557 20.83 2.15 -22.56
C ARG A 557 20.44 3.61 -22.31
N GLY A 558 20.42 4.45 -23.35
CA GLY A 558 19.90 5.82 -23.32
C GLY A 558 20.47 6.67 -22.18
N LEU A 559 19.59 7.12 -21.28
CA LEU A 559 19.91 7.88 -20.05
C LEU A 559 20.92 7.21 -19.11
N HIS A 560 21.15 5.90 -19.25
CA HIS A 560 22.08 5.13 -18.41
C HIS A 560 23.43 4.84 -19.10
N ALA A 561 23.65 5.36 -20.31
CA ALA A 561 24.93 5.22 -21.00
C ALA A 561 26.07 5.91 -20.22
N LYS A 562 27.21 5.22 -20.08
CA LYS A 562 28.40 5.73 -19.35
C LYS A 562 28.93 7.06 -19.88
N LYS A 563 28.77 7.30 -21.18
CA LYS A 563 29.01 8.58 -21.85
C LYS A 563 27.73 8.96 -22.59
N MET A 564 27.32 10.21 -22.51
CA MET A 564 26.15 10.71 -23.24
C MET A 564 26.40 10.55 -24.76
N PRO A 565 25.49 9.93 -25.53
CA PRO A 565 25.62 9.82 -26.98
C PRO A 565 25.61 11.19 -27.66
N ASP A 566 26.41 11.35 -28.72
CA ASP A 566 26.53 12.63 -29.45
C ASP A 566 25.21 13.04 -30.14
N ASN A 567 24.33 12.06 -30.43
CA ASN A 567 22.99 12.25 -30.98
C ASN A 567 21.89 12.46 -29.93
N ALA A 568 22.22 12.49 -28.63
CA ALA A 568 21.21 12.67 -27.57
C ALA A 568 20.50 14.04 -27.63
N ILE A 569 21.14 15.08 -28.21
CA ILE A 569 20.54 16.40 -28.46
C ILE A 569 20.40 16.58 -29.97
N LEU A 570 19.18 16.75 -30.46
CA LEU A 570 18.92 16.96 -31.88
C LEU A 570 19.07 18.44 -32.24
N LYS A 571 20.15 18.78 -32.94
CA LYS A 571 20.38 20.14 -33.46
C LYS A 571 19.42 20.41 -34.63
N VAL A 572 18.57 21.44 -34.50
CA VAL A 572 17.59 21.81 -35.52
C VAL A 572 17.64 23.31 -35.83
N ALA A 573 17.83 23.65 -37.11
CA ALA A 573 17.76 25.04 -37.57
C ALA A 573 16.29 25.44 -37.80
N GLU A 574 15.93 26.67 -37.47
CA GLU A 574 14.60 27.22 -37.77
C GLU A 574 14.73 28.33 -38.79
N LEU A 575 14.01 28.20 -39.90
CA LEU A 575 14.11 29.12 -41.04
C LEU A 575 13.02 30.21 -40.99
N SER A 576 12.00 30.05 -40.15
CA SER A 576 10.86 30.98 -40.03
C SER A 576 11.23 32.34 -39.43
N THR A 577 12.38 32.44 -38.75
CA THR A 577 12.84 33.66 -38.05
C THR A 577 14.12 34.26 -38.64
N ASP A 578 14.75 33.62 -39.63
CA ASP A 578 16.03 34.03 -40.22
C ASP A 578 15.98 33.93 -41.74
N VAL A 579 15.74 35.06 -42.40
CA VAL A 579 15.60 35.16 -43.86
C VAL A 579 16.91 34.79 -44.58
N SER A 580 18.07 35.10 -43.98
CA SER A 580 19.38 34.78 -44.56
C SER A 580 19.60 33.27 -44.60
N LYS A 581 19.28 32.57 -43.51
CA LYS A 581 19.28 31.09 -43.49
C LYS A 581 18.21 30.51 -44.40
N ALA A 582 16.99 31.07 -44.43
CA ALA A 582 15.93 30.57 -45.31
C ALA A 582 16.36 30.55 -46.79
N ARG A 583 17.08 31.58 -47.24
CA ARG A 583 17.63 31.65 -48.60
C ARG A 583 18.64 30.56 -48.92
N THR A 584 19.46 30.08 -47.96
CA THR A 584 20.45 29.02 -48.25
C THR A 584 19.81 27.65 -48.51
N PHE A 585 18.64 27.37 -47.90
CA PHE A 585 17.91 26.11 -48.12
C PHE A 585 16.90 26.19 -49.28
N GLN A 586 16.49 27.40 -49.70
CA GLN A 586 15.46 27.64 -50.72
C GLN A 586 15.67 26.82 -52.01
N SER A 587 16.86 26.87 -52.60
CA SER A 587 17.17 26.17 -53.86
C SER A 587 17.28 24.65 -53.73
N SER A 588 17.46 24.11 -52.51
CA SER A 588 17.40 22.67 -52.24
C SER A 588 15.93 22.22 -52.18
N LEU A 589 15.15 22.91 -51.34
CA LEU A 589 13.75 22.59 -51.09
C LEU A 589 12.87 22.70 -52.34
N GLN A 590 13.09 23.72 -53.17
CA GLN A 590 12.35 23.91 -54.41
C GLN A 590 12.61 22.78 -55.44
N ARG A 591 13.86 22.31 -55.55
CA ARG A 591 14.23 21.25 -56.51
C ARG A 591 13.93 19.84 -56.00
N SER A 592 13.72 19.67 -54.69
CA SER A 592 13.46 18.36 -54.07
C SER A 592 12.06 17.81 -54.36
N GLY A 593 11.13 18.62 -54.88
CA GLY A 593 9.78 18.18 -55.22
C GLY A 593 8.99 17.74 -53.98
N ARG A 594 8.68 16.44 -53.88
CA ARG A 594 8.02 15.83 -52.69
C ARG A 594 9.05 15.56 -51.59
N VAL A 595 8.97 16.30 -50.49
CA VAL A 595 9.84 16.20 -49.31
C VAL A 595 9.10 15.52 -48.16
N LYS A 596 9.71 14.47 -47.58
CA LYS A 596 9.21 13.83 -46.36
C LYS A 596 9.42 14.73 -45.14
N ALA A 597 8.37 14.93 -44.36
CA ALA A 597 8.37 15.82 -43.22
C ALA A 597 7.42 15.35 -42.11
N VAL A 598 7.47 15.98 -40.94
CA VAL A 598 6.57 15.74 -39.80
C VAL A 598 5.91 17.06 -39.41
N VAL A 599 4.60 17.06 -39.21
CA VAL A 599 3.88 18.26 -38.72
C VAL A 599 4.08 18.38 -37.21
N GLU A 600 4.87 19.37 -36.79
CA GLU A 600 5.19 19.63 -35.40
C GLU A 600 4.09 20.39 -34.66
N TYR A 601 3.39 21.29 -35.36
CA TYR A 601 2.38 22.16 -34.76
C TYR A 601 1.36 22.64 -35.80
N VAL A 602 0.13 22.88 -35.38
CA VAL A 602 -0.95 23.47 -36.19
C VAL A 602 -1.26 24.86 -35.63
N THR A 603 -0.98 25.91 -36.41
CA THR A 603 -1.22 27.32 -36.03
C THR A 603 -2.60 27.80 -36.47
N SER A 604 -3.06 27.37 -37.65
CA SER A 604 -4.43 27.57 -38.16
C SER A 604 -4.80 26.35 -39.01
N GLY A 605 -6.06 26.24 -39.46
CA GLY A 605 -6.48 25.12 -40.32
C GLY A 605 -5.67 24.95 -41.62
N ASN A 606 -4.99 26.02 -42.08
CA ASN A 606 -4.12 26.00 -43.26
C ASN A 606 -2.63 26.29 -42.97
N ARG A 607 -2.20 26.47 -41.71
CA ARG A 607 -0.83 26.84 -41.33
C ARG A 607 -0.23 25.86 -40.33
N PHE A 608 0.93 25.34 -40.67
CA PHE A 608 1.64 24.28 -39.98
C PHE A 608 3.08 24.71 -39.66
N ARG A 609 3.63 24.26 -38.53
CA ARG A 609 5.08 24.20 -38.33
C ARG A 609 5.51 22.79 -38.69
N VAL A 610 6.49 22.66 -39.58
CA VAL A 610 6.86 21.39 -40.19
C VAL A 610 8.36 21.15 -40.00
N TYR A 611 8.71 19.98 -39.49
CA TYR A 611 10.08 19.50 -39.36
C TYR A 611 10.45 18.64 -40.57
N ILE A 612 11.60 18.90 -41.19
CA ILE A 612 12.12 18.12 -42.32
C ILE A 612 13.34 17.34 -41.81
N PRO A 613 13.23 16.01 -41.55
CA PRO A 613 14.31 15.24 -40.93
C PRO A 613 15.60 15.20 -41.75
N LYS A 614 15.49 15.18 -43.08
CA LYS A 614 16.63 15.07 -44.01
C LYS A 614 17.60 16.26 -43.91
N GLU A 615 17.09 17.47 -43.70
CA GLU A 615 17.87 18.70 -43.61
C GLU A 615 17.98 19.23 -42.17
N GLN A 616 17.32 18.57 -41.20
CA GLN A 616 17.22 18.98 -39.79
C GLN A 616 16.73 20.43 -39.62
N ILE A 617 15.71 20.82 -40.39
CA ILE A 617 15.14 22.17 -40.38
C ILE A 617 13.66 22.20 -39.96
N LEU A 618 13.27 23.32 -39.34
CA LEU A 618 11.89 23.71 -39.07
C LEU A 618 11.47 24.87 -39.98
N ILE A 619 10.33 24.71 -40.63
CA ILE A 619 9.72 25.73 -41.49
C ILE A 619 8.28 26.03 -41.06
N SER A 620 7.85 27.27 -41.30
CA SER A 620 6.42 27.62 -41.29
C SER A 620 5.85 27.35 -42.68
N PHE A 621 4.91 26.41 -42.75
CA PHE A 621 4.28 25.94 -43.98
C PHE A 621 2.81 26.39 -44.03
N ILE A 622 2.35 26.82 -45.21
CA ILE A 622 0.98 27.29 -45.44
C ILE A 622 0.44 26.58 -46.69
N LEU A 623 -0.78 26.04 -46.63
CA LEU A 623 -1.41 25.38 -47.77
C LEU A 623 -1.71 26.38 -48.91
N THR A 624 -1.63 25.93 -50.17
CA THR A 624 -2.08 26.70 -51.35
C THR A 624 -3.58 26.72 -51.49
N GLY A 625 -4.11 27.80 -52.07
CA GLY A 625 -5.47 27.82 -52.64
C GLY A 625 -6.61 27.74 -51.63
N ILE A 626 -6.31 27.77 -50.32
CA ILE A 626 -7.32 27.71 -49.26
C ILE A 626 -7.09 28.79 -48.20
N SER A 627 -8.19 29.39 -47.75
CA SER A 627 -8.27 30.12 -46.49
C SER A 627 -9.00 29.27 -45.46
N CYS A 628 -8.72 29.47 -44.17
CA CYS A 628 -9.43 28.81 -43.07
C CYS A 628 -9.85 29.86 -42.04
N PRO A 629 -11.00 29.69 -41.36
CA PRO A 629 -11.43 30.63 -40.34
C PRO A 629 -10.39 30.77 -39.22
N LYS A 630 -10.21 31.99 -38.73
CA LYS A 630 -9.24 32.34 -37.68
C LYS A 630 -9.76 31.93 -36.29
N GLY A 631 -9.02 31.05 -35.62
CA GLY A 631 -9.19 30.78 -34.19
C GLY A 631 -8.39 31.75 -33.30
N PRO A 632 -8.57 31.69 -31.96
CA PRO A 632 -7.83 32.52 -31.01
C PRO A 632 -6.31 32.39 -31.11
N GLY A 633 -5.60 33.52 -30.95
CA GLY A 633 -4.14 33.54 -30.75
C GLY A 633 -3.28 33.87 -31.98
N GLY A 634 -3.85 34.44 -33.05
CA GLY A 634 -3.05 35.01 -34.15
C GLY A 634 -2.19 36.21 -33.70
N PRO A 635 -0.97 36.41 -34.25
CA PRO A 635 -0.06 37.50 -33.84
C PRO A 635 -0.48 38.90 -34.33
N VAL A 636 -1.66 39.05 -34.94
CA VAL A 636 -2.23 40.33 -35.37
C VAL A 636 -3.69 40.38 -34.93
N GLN A 637 -4.00 41.35 -34.07
CA GLN A 637 -5.32 41.67 -33.49
C GLN A 637 -5.95 40.59 -32.58
N GLN A 638 -5.95 40.88 -31.28
CA GLN A 638 -6.89 40.30 -30.32
C GLN A 638 -8.31 40.77 -30.69
N GLY A 639 -9.29 39.85 -30.80
CA GLY A 639 -10.72 40.21 -30.81
C GLY A 639 -11.57 39.77 -32.00
N GLN A 640 -11.02 39.11 -33.03
CA GLN A 640 -11.82 38.50 -34.11
C GLN A 640 -11.58 37.00 -34.21
N GLU A 641 -12.30 36.23 -33.37
CA GLU A 641 -12.52 34.81 -33.60
C GLU A 641 -13.59 34.65 -34.68
N GLU A 642 -13.25 33.98 -35.78
CA GLU A 642 -14.20 33.68 -36.85
C GLU A 642 -14.93 32.36 -36.51
N PRO A 643 -16.25 32.24 -36.80
CA PRO A 643 -17.00 31.01 -36.57
C PRO A 643 -16.30 29.78 -37.16
N TYR A 644 -16.29 28.68 -36.41
CA TYR A 644 -15.60 27.42 -36.75
C TYR A 644 -14.07 27.50 -36.83
N GLY A 645 -13.42 28.60 -36.44
CA GLY A 645 -11.95 28.72 -36.45
C GLY A 645 -11.24 27.71 -35.53
N ILE A 646 -11.85 27.42 -34.36
CA ILE A 646 -11.37 26.38 -33.43
C ILE A 646 -11.54 24.99 -34.06
N ASP A 647 -12.67 24.73 -34.72
CA ASP A 647 -12.96 23.44 -35.36
C ASP A 647 -12.03 23.15 -36.55
N ALA A 648 -11.72 24.17 -37.37
CA ALA A 648 -10.77 24.07 -38.46
C ALA A 648 -9.35 23.72 -37.98
N ILE A 649 -8.93 24.28 -36.83
CA ILE A 649 -7.67 23.92 -36.17
C ILE A 649 -7.73 22.47 -35.66
N ASN A 650 -8.81 22.07 -34.99
CA ASN A 650 -8.95 20.74 -34.40
C ASN A 650 -9.03 19.63 -35.45
N PHE A 651 -9.77 19.85 -36.54
CA PHE A 651 -9.80 18.97 -37.71
C PHE A 651 -8.40 18.76 -38.29
N SER A 652 -7.65 19.84 -38.46
CA SER A 652 -6.27 19.79 -38.98
C SER A 652 -5.31 19.10 -38.02
N LYS A 653 -5.48 19.29 -36.70
CA LYS A 653 -4.74 18.52 -35.69
C LYS A 653 -5.03 17.03 -35.79
N GLU A 654 -6.29 16.63 -35.81
CA GLU A 654 -6.68 15.21 -35.87
C GLU A 654 -6.22 14.51 -37.17
N LYS A 655 -6.08 15.25 -38.27
CA LYS A 655 -5.67 14.70 -39.58
C LYS A 655 -4.16 14.62 -39.78
N VAL A 656 -3.38 15.61 -39.35
CA VAL A 656 -1.94 15.69 -39.72
C VAL A 656 -0.96 15.96 -38.58
N LEU A 657 -1.38 16.41 -37.39
CA LEU A 657 -0.44 16.70 -36.30
C LEU A 657 0.37 15.44 -35.92
N GLN A 658 1.69 15.58 -35.84
CA GLN A 658 2.65 14.50 -35.56
C GLN A 658 2.60 13.29 -36.52
N HIS A 659 1.92 13.40 -37.67
CA HIS A 659 1.97 12.40 -38.72
C HIS A 659 3.15 12.67 -39.67
N ASP A 660 3.71 11.59 -40.24
CA ASP A 660 4.64 11.69 -41.37
C ASP A 660 3.85 12.11 -42.62
N VAL A 661 4.27 13.18 -43.27
CA VAL A 661 3.62 13.77 -44.44
C VAL A 661 4.61 13.94 -45.59
N SER A 662 4.09 13.99 -46.82
CA SER A 662 4.83 14.46 -47.98
C SER A 662 4.37 15.88 -48.30
N ILE A 663 5.28 16.85 -48.27
CA ILE A 663 5.02 18.23 -48.68
C ILE A 663 5.69 18.53 -50.02
N ILE A 664 5.12 19.45 -50.79
CA ILE A 664 5.79 20.11 -51.92
C ILE A 664 6.04 21.57 -51.50
N ILE A 665 6.95 22.31 -52.14
CA ILE A 665 7.23 23.72 -51.79
C ILE A 665 7.27 24.58 -53.05
N TYR A 666 6.18 25.31 -53.31
CA TYR A 666 6.09 26.36 -54.33
C TYR A 666 6.44 27.72 -53.75
N LEU A 667 7.13 28.53 -54.55
CA LEU A 667 7.42 29.93 -54.25
C LEU A 667 6.18 30.80 -54.49
N VAL A 668 6.07 31.89 -53.72
CA VAL A 668 5.14 32.99 -54.03
C VAL A 668 5.99 34.18 -54.44
N CYS A 669 6.06 34.50 -55.73
CA CYS A 669 6.52 35.83 -56.15
C CYS A 669 5.53 36.87 -55.64
N GLY A 670 6.03 38.02 -55.19
CA GLY A 670 5.27 38.94 -54.35
C GLY A 670 4.00 39.53 -55.01
N PHE A 671 3.03 39.86 -54.16
CA PHE A 671 1.83 40.67 -54.45
C PHE A 671 0.99 40.26 -55.68
N MET A 672 -0.07 39.51 -55.43
CA MET A 672 -1.37 39.81 -56.05
C MET A 672 -2.36 40.15 -54.94
N PRO A 673 -2.96 41.36 -54.93
CA PRO A 673 -4.05 41.69 -54.02
C PRO A 673 -5.37 41.13 -54.57
N LEU A 674 -6.03 40.30 -53.77
CA LEU A 674 -7.45 39.95 -53.84
C LEU A 674 -7.96 39.80 -52.40
#